data_AF-A0A8H7ENC2-F1
#
_entry.id   AF-A0A8H7ENC2-F1
#
_cell.length_a   1.000
_cell.length_b   1.000
_cell.length_c   1.000
_cell.angle_alpha   90.00
_cell.angle_beta   90.00
_cell.angle_gamma   90.00
#
_symmetry.space_group_name_H-M   'P 1'
#
loop_
_entity.id
_entity.type
_entity.pdbx_description
1 polymer ?
#
loop_
_entity_poly.entity_id
_entity_poly.type
_entity_poly.pdbx_seq_one_letter_code
_entity_poly.pdbx_strand_id
1 'polypeptide(L)'
;MNADNTRTTVPPPPPPPHHEDPYRSIPPSDTIASEDSYSGELSSSLSSSWQWFHKRSCSLPHMVDVEGKLKKKKPRRMANRNGCLRCLCCACCLPAWATGILWFVIIAIVIIVIVLGAIFSKFVMPTMNMIGVTSSPYNVSQISFTGNSLDINFGLLINVQNPNMLQIDLSNIRATAYLPSQDGSPRVAVGSGYLAYQALPKYSNQNFTFPFAIQYAPDNDRDQVVLSTIADKCGLTGEPKQDLTIQYTITVDATVLFITVHPQIDSTQTFTCPLDYRSTRGQAKDYSFEDAVMAGLSPDGGLFIPHSIPSLPTNWRKEWANYSFQDLSVAILSLFIDPTEIPTEDLRRLVEKSYSTFRHDLVTPLAKVKDGFYVMELFHGPTFAFKDVALQFVGNLFEYFLDRRNRAETTGKVHRLTVVGATSGDTGSAAIYGLRNKKNVSVFILHPRGRVSPIQEAQMTTVLDKNVHNLAVEGTFDDCQDIVKNLFSNTTFNNRHHLGAVNSINWARILAQTVYYFQAYFTLLRSLNIDPASDAASAIELNFSVPTGNFGDILAGFFAHKMGLPTHKLIVATNENDILYRFFETQAYEKQQSADGAVKATLSPAMDILVSSNFERLLWYLARDELQGDEDRAGQTVAAWMDELKTKGSFRVSNEVVLNARKIFDAAMVSDEQTLETIRAFYQPSAAGQVPYVLDPHTSVGVTAAERIQQRDQLQAYPAGKTVMISLATAHPAKFSEAVETALQSVEGFNFQKDVLPTEFIGLLEKERSVVSVERADPQLVMDVIEKELRAEGISF
;
A
#
# COMPACT_ATOMS: atom_id res chain seq x y z
N MET A 1 -20.63 10.84 70.45
CA MET A 1 -21.81 11.68 70.78
C MET A 1 -21.94 12.71 69.67
N ASN A 2 -23.17 12.92 69.17
CA ASN A 2 -23.73 14.05 68.40
C ASN A 2 -22.82 14.70 67.31
N ALA A 3 -23.05 14.65 65.99
CA ALA A 3 -24.25 14.60 65.14
C ALA A 3 -24.93 15.95 64.85
N ASP A 4 -24.75 16.46 63.62
CA ASP A 4 -25.79 16.80 62.62
C ASP A 4 -25.09 16.96 61.22
N ASN A 5 -25.60 16.66 60.01
CA ASN A 5 -26.89 16.21 59.44
C ASN A 5 -27.57 17.28 58.53
N THR A 6 -27.23 17.26 57.23
CA THR A 6 -27.97 17.97 56.17
C THR A 6 -28.14 17.10 54.92
N ARG A 7 -29.27 17.30 54.22
CA ARG A 7 -29.86 16.33 53.28
C ARG A 7 -29.28 16.36 51.86
N THR A 8 -29.40 15.20 51.21
CA THR A 8 -29.44 15.01 49.75
C THR A 8 -30.53 15.83 49.07
N THR A 9 -30.25 16.32 47.86
CA THR A 9 -31.26 16.73 46.86
C THR A 9 -30.99 16.00 45.54
N VAL A 10 -32.04 15.48 44.90
CA VAL A 10 -31.98 14.77 43.61
C VAL A 10 -32.62 15.66 42.54
N PRO A 11 -32.00 15.86 41.37
CA PRO A 11 -32.61 16.63 40.29
C PRO A 11 -33.77 15.87 39.62
N PRO A 12 -34.80 16.56 39.11
CA PRO A 12 -35.90 15.93 38.39
C PRO A 12 -35.46 15.41 37.00
N PRO A 13 -36.14 14.39 36.45
CA PRO A 13 -35.87 13.89 35.10
C PRO A 13 -36.35 14.89 34.02
N PRO A 14 -35.74 14.88 32.81
CA PRO A 14 -36.21 15.68 31.69
C PRO A 14 -37.56 15.16 31.13
N PRO A 15 -38.37 16.02 30.49
CA PRO A 15 -39.59 15.60 29.81
C PRO A 15 -39.29 14.77 28.54
N PRO A 16 -40.22 13.90 28.10
CA PRO A 16 -40.05 13.10 26.90
C PRO A 16 -40.09 13.97 25.61
N PRO A 17 -39.44 13.54 24.52
CA PRO A 17 -39.55 14.21 23.23
C PRO A 17 -40.95 14.04 22.64
N HIS A 18 -41.50 15.12 22.08
CA HIS A 18 -42.73 15.06 21.29
C HIS A 18 -42.44 14.48 19.90
N HIS A 19 -43.20 13.46 19.52
CA HIS A 19 -43.42 13.12 18.11
C HIS A 19 -44.43 14.12 17.51
N GLU A 20 -44.14 14.62 16.31
CA GLU A 20 -45.19 15.00 15.35
C GLU A 20 -44.65 14.88 13.91
N ASP A 21 -45.53 14.50 12.98
CA ASP A 21 -45.19 14.10 11.60
C ASP A 21 -45.06 15.30 10.63
N PRO A 22 -44.37 15.15 9.48
CA PRO A 22 -44.27 16.21 8.48
C PRO A 22 -45.51 16.29 7.60
N TYR A 23 -46.00 17.50 7.29
CA TYR A 23 -46.46 17.98 5.96
C TYR A 23 -47.17 19.35 6.04
N ARG A 24 -47.16 20.10 4.92
CA ARG A 24 -47.87 21.38 4.65
C ARG A 24 -47.31 22.63 5.37
N SER A 25 -47.35 23.83 4.79
CA SER A 25 -47.67 24.23 3.39
C SER A 25 -47.18 25.65 3.03
N ILE A 26 -46.66 25.79 1.80
CA ILE A 26 -46.57 27.02 0.98
C ILE A 26 -47.87 27.06 0.15
N PRO A 27 -48.60 28.19 -0.10
CA PRO A 27 -48.20 29.27 -1.06
C PRO A 27 -48.86 30.66 -0.76
N PRO A 28 -49.01 31.61 -1.72
CA PRO A 28 -48.34 31.90 -3.01
C PRO A 28 -47.47 33.19 -2.88
N SER A 29 -47.24 34.12 -3.81
CA SER A 29 -47.60 34.41 -5.23
C SER A 29 -46.60 35.44 -5.83
N ASP A 30 -46.46 35.73 -7.13
CA ASP A 30 -46.70 35.03 -8.41
C ASP A 30 -46.04 35.84 -9.57
N THR A 31 -46.06 35.30 -10.80
CA THR A 31 -45.86 35.97 -12.14
C THR A 31 -44.41 36.17 -12.66
N ILE A 32 -44.08 35.91 -13.95
CA ILE A 32 -44.92 35.45 -15.08
C ILE A 32 -44.12 34.65 -16.16
N ALA A 33 -44.78 33.65 -16.77
CA ALA A 33 -44.56 33.03 -18.11
C ALA A 33 -43.18 32.37 -18.46
N SER A 34 -43.06 31.36 -19.34
CA SER A 34 -43.99 30.41 -20.01
C SER A 34 -43.15 29.47 -20.91
N GLU A 35 -43.52 28.25 -21.33
CA GLU A 35 -44.53 27.25 -20.94
C GLU A 35 -44.12 25.94 -21.66
N ASP A 36 -44.04 24.79 -20.98
CA ASP A 36 -43.93 23.46 -21.62
C ASP A 36 -44.14 22.35 -20.58
N SER A 37 -45.20 21.52 -20.68
CA SER A 37 -45.41 20.26 -19.92
C SER A 37 -46.77 19.59 -20.21
N TYR A 38 -47.02 18.45 -19.53
CA TYR A 38 -48.18 17.54 -19.55
C TYR A 38 -48.27 16.58 -20.75
N SER A 39 -48.54 15.28 -20.58
CA SER A 39 -48.51 14.36 -19.42
C SER A 39 -48.52 12.91 -20.00
N GLY A 40 -48.29 11.79 -19.32
CA GLY A 40 -48.60 11.31 -17.97
C GLY A 40 -48.39 9.78 -17.95
N GLU A 41 -48.65 9.09 -16.84
CA GLU A 41 -48.01 7.78 -16.58
C GLU A 41 -48.82 6.49 -16.88
N LEU A 42 -48.04 5.41 -17.09
CA LEU A 42 -48.25 4.02 -16.64
C LEU A 42 -49.57 3.26 -16.95
N SER A 43 -49.45 2.39 -17.97
CA SER A 43 -49.42 0.91 -17.81
C SER A 43 -50.58 0.03 -18.34
N SER A 44 -50.22 -1.24 -18.57
CA SER A 44 -51.03 -2.45 -18.80
C SER A 44 -51.59 -2.78 -20.19
N SER A 45 -51.20 -3.98 -20.66
CA SER A 45 -51.93 -4.95 -21.51
C SER A 45 -52.73 -4.48 -22.74
N LEU A 46 -52.11 -4.71 -23.90
CA LEU A 46 -52.65 -5.49 -25.04
C LEU A 46 -54.11 -6.03 -24.90
N SER A 47 -55.01 -5.58 -25.77
CA SER A 47 -55.50 -6.41 -26.91
C SER A 47 -56.72 -5.79 -27.62
N SER A 48 -56.90 -6.17 -28.91
CA SER A 48 -58.19 -6.08 -29.63
C SER A 48 -58.65 -4.64 -30.03
N SER A 49 -59.39 -4.36 -31.12
CA SER A 49 -59.84 -5.14 -32.29
C SER A 49 -60.31 -4.23 -33.45
N TRP A 50 -60.39 -4.75 -34.68
CA TRP A 50 -61.25 -4.27 -35.82
C TRP A 50 -60.96 -2.84 -36.37
N GLN A 51 -61.47 -2.36 -37.52
CA GLN A 51 -62.35 -2.97 -38.55
C GLN A 51 -62.04 -2.49 -40.00
N TRP A 52 -62.63 -3.22 -40.97
CA TRP A 52 -62.80 -3.02 -42.43
C TRP A 52 -62.71 -1.61 -43.05
N PHE A 53 -62.41 -1.43 -44.35
CA PHE A 53 -62.63 -2.26 -45.57
C PHE A 53 -61.38 -2.25 -46.51
N HIS A 54 -61.27 -2.83 -47.74
CA HIS A 54 -62.17 -3.58 -48.64
C HIS A 54 -61.37 -4.62 -49.48
N LYS A 55 -62.05 -5.39 -50.37
CA LYS A 55 -61.44 -6.15 -51.50
C LYS A 55 -62.28 -5.99 -52.79
N ARG A 56 -61.67 -5.92 -53.97
CA ARG A 56 -62.25 -6.26 -55.31
C ARG A 56 -61.10 -6.51 -56.31
N SER A 57 -61.40 -7.08 -57.48
CA SER A 57 -60.43 -7.84 -58.30
C SER A 57 -60.42 -7.49 -59.79
N CYS A 58 -59.33 -7.89 -60.48
CA CYS A 58 -59.19 -8.13 -61.93
C CYS A 58 -59.22 -6.94 -62.92
N SER A 59 -58.08 -6.62 -63.54
CA SER A 59 -57.91 -6.56 -65.02
C SER A 59 -56.45 -6.27 -65.49
N LEU A 60 -56.20 -6.48 -66.79
CA LEU A 60 -55.00 -6.19 -67.61
C LEU A 60 -55.27 -4.92 -68.47
N PRO A 61 -54.32 -4.38 -69.28
CA PRO A 61 -52.87 -4.19 -69.13
C PRO A 61 -52.41 -2.75 -69.60
N HIS A 62 -51.19 -2.62 -70.14
CA HIS A 62 -50.50 -1.44 -70.72
C HIS A 62 -49.89 -0.43 -69.69
N MET A 63 -48.59 -0.07 -69.66
CA MET A 63 -47.38 -0.15 -70.53
C MET A 63 -47.10 1.11 -71.39
N VAL A 64 -45.79 1.44 -71.52
CA VAL A 64 -45.12 2.41 -72.42
C VAL A 64 -44.99 3.86 -71.90
N ASP A 65 -43.88 4.60 -72.10
CA ASP A 65 -42.43 4.30 -72.02
C ASP A 65 -41.56 5.58 -72.20
N VAL A 66 -40.25 5.45 -71.95
CA VAL A 66 -39.11 6.17 -72.59
C VAL A 66 -38.94 7.69 -72.43
N GLU A 67 -37.68 8.07 -72.19
CA GLU A 67 -37.14 9.44 -72.15
C GLU A 67 -37.17 10.18 -73.51
N GLY A 68 -37.31 11.51 -73.48
CA GLY A 68 -37.36 12.33 -74.69
C GLY A 68 -36.13 13.22 -74.94
N LYS A 69 -35.30 12.87 -75.94
CA LYS A 69 -34.55 13.87 -76.72
C LYS A 69 -34.28 13.39 -78.17
N LEU A 70 -34.59 14.27 -79.13
CA LEU A 70 -34.64 13.95 -80.56
C LEU A 70 -33.44 14.48 -81.35
N LYS A 71 -33.25 13.95 -82.58
CA LYS A 71 -33.18 14.81 -83.78
C LYS A 71 -33.67 14.10 -85.06
N LYS A 72 -34.05 14.89 -86.07
CA LYS A 72 -34.87 14.48 -87.24
C LYS A 72 -34.11 14.66 -88.56
N LYS A 73 -34.43 13.83 -89.57
CA LYS A 73 -34.51 14.08 -91.04
C LYS A 73 -34.56 12.72 -91.78
N LYS A 74 -35.18 12.51 -92.95
CA LYS A 74 -36.33 13.12 -93.69
C LYS A 74 -36.78 12.03 -94.73
N PRO A 75 -37.97 12.11 -95.37
CA PRO A 75 -38.64 10.91 -95.92
C PRO A 75 -38.56 10.71 -97.45
N ARG A 76 -38.88 9.48 -97.90
CA ARG A 76 -39.46 9.21 -99.23
C ARG A 76 -40.40 7.97 -99.19
N ARG A 77 -41.46 8.00 -100.00
CA ARG A 77 -42.29 6.82 -100.38
C ARG A 77 -41.58 6.09 -101.56
N MET A 78 -41.92 4.88 -102.01
CA MET A 78 -43.17 4.09 -101.90
C MET A 78 -42.91 2.58 -102.20
N ALA A 79 -43.97 1.77 -102.11
CA ALA A 79 -44.18 0.44 -102.72
C ALA A 79 -43.81 -0.87 -101.95
N ASN A 80 -44.88 -1.66 -101.77
CA ASN A 80 -45.04 -3.12 -101.70
C ASN A 80 -43.93 -4.01 -102.36
N ARG A 81 -43.79 -5.32 -102.03
CA ARG A 81 -44.75 -6.27 -101.42
C ARG A 81 -44.04 -7.47 -100.74
N ASN A 82 -44.67 -8.03 -99.70
CA ASN A 82 -44.60 -9.41 -99.15
C ASN A 82 -43.27 -10.20 -99.11
N GLY A 83 -42.90 -10.67 -97.91
CA GLY A 83 -41.97 -11.80 -97.69
C GLY A 83 -41.83 -12.13 -96.20
N CYS A 84 -42.17 -13.35 -95.77
CA CYS A 84 -42.15 -13.73 -94.36
C CYS A 84 -40.76 -14.11 -93.87
N LEU A 85 -40.36 -13.61 -92.69
CA LEU A 85 -39.67 -14.44 -91.69
C LEU A 85 -39.94 -13.91 -90.27
N ARG A 86 -40.43 -14.78 -89.38
CA ARG A 86 -40.80 -14.44 -88.00
C ARG A 86 -40.56 -15.66 -87.11
N CYS A 87 -39.44 -15.70 -86.39
CA CYS A 87 -39.21 -16.58 -85.22
C CYS A 87 -37.86 -16.29 -84.55
N LEU A 88 -37.86 -15.56 -83.43
CA LEU A 88 -36.79 -15.60 -82.42
C LEU A 88 -37.29 -15.04 -81.08
N CYS A 89 -38.38 -15.64 -80.58
CA CYS A 89 -38.95 -15.35 -79.26
C CYS A 89 -39.61 -16.62 -78.71
N CYS A 90 -38.80 -17.52 -78.15
CA CYS A 90 -39.26 -18.73 -77.46
C CYS A 90 -38.11 -19.36 -76.65
N ALA A 91 -38.35 -19.62 -75.36
CA ALA A 91 -37.48 -20.51 -74.56
C ALA A 91 -37.63 -22.00 -74.93
N CYS A 92 -38.47 -22.31 -75.93
CA CYS A 92 -38.76 -23.66 -76.43
C CYS A 92 -37.69 -24.23 -77.39
N CYS A 93 -36.67 -23.44 -77.76
CA CYS A 93 -35.64 -23.86 -78.73
C CYS A 93 -34.31 -24.30 -78.07
N LEU A 94 -34.19 -24.20 -76.74
CA LEU A 94 -33.15 -24.94 -76.02
C LEU A 94 -33.60 -26.40 -75.89
N PRO A 95 -32.77 -27.40 -76.26
CA PRO A 95 -33.10 -28.80 -76.02
C PRO A 95 -33.26 -29.03 -74.52
N ALA A 96 -34.15 -29.96 -74.12
CA ALA A 96 -34.62 -30.08 -72.73
C ALA A 96 -33.51 -30.25 -71.67
N TRP A 97 -32.35 -30.79 -72.05
CA TRP A 97 -31.18 -30.87 -71.17
C TRP A 97 -30.59 -29.49 -70.83
N ALA A 98 -30.59 -28.53 -71.76
CA ALA A 98 -30.02 -27.20 -71.57
C ALA A 98 -30.92 -26.28 -70.73
N THR A 99 -32.24 -26.36 -70.92
CA THR A 99 -33.22 -25.74 -70.00
C THR A 99 -33.20 -26.40 -68.62
N GLY A 100 -32.97 -27.73 -68.56
CA GLY A 100 -32.69 -28.44 -67.32
C GLY A 100 -31.46 -27.92 -66.58
N ILE A 101 -30.32 -27.76 -67.28
CA ILE A 101 -29.10 -27.17 -66.71
C ILE A 101 -29.33 -25.73 -66.23
N LEU A 102 -30.01 -24.89 -67.00
CA LEU A 102 -30.27 -23.50 -66.61
C LEU A 102 -31.11 -23.44 -65.31
N TRP A 103 -32.16 -24.26 -65.22
CA TRP A 103 -32.93 -24.39 -63.97
C TRP A 103 -32.11 -25.00 -62.83
N PHE A 104 -31.26 -25.98 -63.10
CA PHE A 104 -30.37 -26.57 -62.08
C PHE A 104 -29.38 -25.53 -61.52
N VAL A 105 -28.82 -24.67 -62.38
CA VAL A 105 -27.94 -23.56 -61.96
C VAL A 105 -28.71 -22.50 -61.17
N ILE A 106 -29.91 -22.10 -61.60
CA ILE A 106 -30.75 -21.15 -60.86
C ILE A 106 -31.15 -21.73 -59.50
N ILE A 107 -31.56 -22.99 -59.44
CA ILE A 107 -31.91 -23.69 -58.19
C ILE A 107 -30.68 -23.84 -57.29
N ALA A 108 -29.52 -24.17 -57.84
CA ALA A 108 -28.26 -24.22 -57.07
C ALA A 108 -27.89 -22.86 -56.48
N ILE A 109 -28.01 -21.77 -57.26
CA ILE A 109 -27.80 -20.40 -56.76
C ILE A 109 -28.80 -20.05 -55.66
N VAL A 110 -30.08 -20.36 -55.83
CA VAL A 110 -31.11 -20.12 -54.80
C VAL A 110 -30.86 -20.95 -53.54
N ILE A 111 -30.45 -22.22 -53.67
CA ILE A 111 -30.05 -23.06 -52.53
C ILE A 111 -28.80 -22.47 -51.84
N ILE A 112 -27.79 -22.03 -52.59
CA ILE A 112 -26.60 -21.38 -52.02
C ILE A 112 -26.97 -20.10 -51.28
N VAL A 113 -27.85 -19.26 -51.83
CA VAL A 113 -28.33 -18.03 -51.16
C VAL A 113 -29.14 -18.36 -49.89
N ILE A 114 -29.99 -19.39 -49.92
CA ILE A 114 -30.74 -19.84 -48.73
C ILE A 114 -29.80 -20.43 -47.67
N VAL A 115 -28.81 -21.23 -48.06
CA VAL A 115 -27.82 -21.82 -47.13
C VAL A 115 -26.92 -20.75 -46.53
N LEU A 116 -26.41 -19.81 -47.33
CA LEU A 116 -25.66 -18.66 -46.83
C LEU A 116 -26.53 -17.80 -45.90
N GLY A 117 -27.78 -17.51 -46.26
CA GLY A 117 -28.72 -16.79 -45.40
C GLY A 117 -29.04 -17.52 -44.09
N ALA A 118 -29.07 -18.85 -44.09
CA ALA A 118 -29.26 -19.68 -42.89
C ALA A 118 -27.98 -19.82 -42.04
N ILE A 119 -26.80 -19.59 -42.62
CA ILE A 119 -25.52 -19.47 -41.91
C ILE A 119 -25.39 -18.08 -41.28
N PHE A 120 -25.62 -17.01 -42.06
CA PHE A 120 -25.55 -15.63 -41.57
C PHE A 120 -26.63 -15.30 -40.53
N SER A 121 -27.84 -15.86 -40.63
CA SER A 121 -28.88 -15.69 -39.58
C SER A 121 -28.59 -16.44 -38.27
N LYS A 122 -27.53 -17.26 -38.24
CA LYS A 122 -26.98 -17.90 -37.02
C LYS A 122 -25.60 -17.36 -36.63
N PHE A 123 -25.08 -16.36 -37.34
CA PHE A 123 -23.83 -15.73 -36.99
C PHE A 123 -24.03 -14.80 -35.79
N VAL A 124 -23.20 -14.97 -34.76
CA VAL A 124 -23.19 -14.14 -33.54
C VAL A 124 -21.85 -13.43 -33.50
N MET A 125 -21.86 -12.10 -33.30
CA MET A 125 -20.61 -11.34 -33.19
C MET A 125 -19.72 -11.90 -32.06
N PRO A 126 -18.40 -12.06 -32.28
CA PRO A 126 -17.50 -12.53 -31.23
C PRO A 126 -17.49 -11.54 -30.06
N THR A 127 -17.57 -12.06 -28.84
CA THR A 127 -17.46 -11.27 -27.61
C THR A 127 -15.99 -11.05 -27.27
N MET A 128 -15.66 -9.85 -26.81
CA MET A 128 -14.29 -9.43 -26.50
C MET A 128 -14.27 -8.64 -25.19
N ASN A 129 -13.41 -9.03 -24.25
CA ASN A 129 -13.28 -8.42 -22.92
C ASN A 129 -11.82 -8.15 -22.63
N MET A 130 -11.50 -7.00 -22.02
CA MET A 130 -10.15 -6.75 -21.50
C MET A 130 -10.01 -7.43 -20.11
N ILE A 131 -8.92 -8.14 -19.88
CA ILE A 131 -8.65 -8.91 -18.64
C ILE A 131 -7.72 -8.15 -17.70
N GLY A 132 -6.82 -7.33 -18.25
CA GLY A 132 -5.88 -6.51 -17.50
C GLY A 132 -4.69 -6.07 -18.35
N VAL A 133 -3.63 -5.61 -17.69
CA VAL A 133 -2.37 -5.18 -18.32
C VAL A 133 -1.21 -6.06 -17.85
N THR A 134 -0.22 -6.20 -18.72
CA THR A 134 1.01 -6.97 -18.55
C THR A 134 2.20 -6.14 -19.05
N SER A 135 3.43 -6.58 -18.78
CA SER A 135 4.62 -6.06 -19.47
C SER A 135 4.48 -6.17 -21.00
N SER A 136 5.18 -5.32 -21.76
CA SER A 136 5.20 -5.43 -23.23
C SER A 136 5.52 -6.86 -23.68
N PRO A 137 4.79 -7.44 -24.65
CA PRO A 137 5.10 -8.77 -25.20
C PRO A 137 6.30 -8.76 -26.15
N TYR A 138 6.86 -7.58 -26.44
CA TYR A 138 8.14 -7.42 -27.12
C TYR A 138 9.24 -7.09 -26.10
N ASN A 139 10.46 -7.55 -26.34
CA ASN A 139 11.65 -7.26 -25.51
C ASN A 139 12.10 -5.80 -25.68
N VAL A 140 11.28 -4.86 -25.20
CA VAL A 140 11.45 -3.41 -25.26
C VAL A 140 11.20 -2.86 -23.86
N SER A 141 11.99 -1.88 -23.44
CA SER A 141 11.84 -1.22 -22.14
C SER A 141 10.42 -0.68 -21.94
N GLN A 142 9.86 -0.85 -20.74
CA GLN A 142 8.54 -0.33 -20.37
C GLN A 142 8.46 1.21 -20.54
N ILE A 143 9.60 1.90 -20.43
CA ILE A 143 9.77 3.30 -20.80
C ILE A 143 10.97 3.41 -21.74
N SER A 144 10.84 4.12 -22.85
CA SER A 144 11.91 4.40 -23.81
C SER A 144 11.83 5.84 -24.32
N PHE A 145 12.99 6.47 -24.54
CA PHE A 145 13.10 7.86 -25.01
C PHE A 145 13.67 7.90 -26.43
N THR A 146 12.98 8.61 -27.33
CA THR A 146 13.32 8.73 -28.74
C THR A 146 13.48 10.22 -29.11
N GLY A 147 14.65 10.79 -28.84
CA GLY A 147 14.88 12.23 -28.96
C GLY A 147 14.11 13.00 -27.88
N ASN A 148 13.18 13.86 -28.29
CA ASN A 148 12.27 14.56 -27.37
C ASN A 148 10.96 13.78 -27.11
N SER A 149 10.79 12.59 -27.70
CA SER A 149 9.60 11.75 -27.52
C SER A 149 9.78 10.72 -26.40
N LEU A 150 8.68 10.41 -25.71
CA LEU A 150 8.60 9.44 -24.61
C LEU A 150 7.59 8.36 -25.00
N ASP A 151 8.05 7.12 -25.13
CA ASP A 151 7.24 5.93 -25.40
C ASP A 151 7.11 5.08 -24.13
N ILE A 152 5.88 4.78 -23.69
CA ILE A 152 5.59 3.89 -22.54
C ILE A 152 4.92 2.61 -23.06
N ASN A 153 5.63 1.48 -22.98
CA ASN A 153 5.29 0.22 -23.64
C ASN A 153 4.69 -0.81 -22.66
N PHE A 154 3.51 -1.35 -22.96
CA PHE A 154 2.87 -2.41 -22.18
C PHE A 154 2.01 -3.36 -23.03
N GLY A 155 1.60 -4.49 -22.46
CA GLY A 155 0.75 -5.50 -23.10
C GLY A 155 -0.68 -5.45 -22.56
N LEU A 156 -1.66 -5.08 -23.39
CA LEU A 156 -3.08 -5.24 -23.04
C LEU A 156 -3.48 -6.71 -23.19
N LEU A 157 -3.94 -7.35 -22.11
CA LEU A 157 -4.41 -8.73 -22.15
C LEU A 157 -5.90 -8.74 -22.47
N ILE A 158 -6.26 -9.20 -23.67
CA ILE A 158 -7.66 -9.29 -24.13
C ILE A 158 -8.12 -10.74 -24.28
N ASN A 159 -9.31 -11.02 -23.78
CA ASN A 159 -10.06 -12.25 -24.01
C ASN A 159 -10.95 -12.08 -25.25
N VAL A 160 -10.94 -13.06 -26.16
CA VAL A 160 -11.81 -13.08 -27.34
C VAL A 160 -12.46 -14.46 -27.46
N GLN A 161 -13.79 -14.46 -27.52
CA GLN A 161 -14.61 -15.66 -27.62
C GLN A 161 -15.34 -15.68 -28.96
N ASN A 162 -15.13 -16.75 -29.73
CA ASN A 162 -15.84 -17.01 -30.98
C ASN A 162 -16.96 -18.05 -30.75
N PRO A 163 -18.23 -17.63 -30.62
CA PRO A 163 -19.35 -18.55 -30.44
C PRO A 163 -19.76 -19.31 -31.72
N ASN A 164 -19.14 -19.02 -32.86
CA ASN A 164 -19.60 -19.51 -34.17
C ASN A 164 -19.04 -20.88 -34.55
N MET A 165 -19.77 -21.57 -35.43
CA MET A 165 -19.33 -22.81 -36.08
C MET A 165 -18.26 -22.61 -37.17
N LEU A 166 -17.86 -21.36 -37.42
CA LEU A 166 -16.88 -20.93 -38.42
C LEU A 166 -15.66 -20.31 -37.74
N GLN A 167 -14.50 -20.39 -38.38
CA GLN A 167 -13.33 -19.57 -38.03
C GLN A 167 -13.62 -18.09 -38.34
N ILE A 168 -13.04 -17.20 -37.52
CA ILE A 168 -13.00 -15.76 -37.78
C ILE A 168 -11.53 -15.36 -37.90
N ASP A 169 -11.18 -14.66 -38.97
CA ASP A 169 -9.83 -14.15 -39.19
C ASP A 169 -9.75 -12.68 -38.75
N LEU A 170 -9.06 -12.40 -37.64
CA LEU A 170 -8.81 -11.04 -37.15
C LEU A 170 -7.61 -10.46 -37.90
N SER A 171 -7.84 -9.89 -39.08
CA SER A 171 -6.78 -9.47 -40.01
C SER A 171 -5.90 -8.34 -39.46
N ASN A 172 -6.51 -7.36 -38.80
CA ASN A 172 -5.86 -6.29 -38.04
C ASN A 172 -6.56 -6.12 -36.69
N ILE A 173 -5.80 -5.99 -35.62
CA ILE A 173 -6.28 -5.44 -34.34
C ILE A 173 -5.53 -4.13 -34.12
N ARG A 174 -6.27 -3.04 -33.92
CA ARG A 174 -5.75 -1.70 -33.60
C ARG A 174 -6.35 -1.26 -32.28
N ALA A 175 -5.56 -0.60 -31.43
CA ALA A 175 -6.10 0.11 -30.28
C ALA A 175 -5.55 1.53 -30.27
N THR A 176 -6.39 2.46 -29.84
CA THR A 176 -6.01 3.86 -29.56
C THR A 176 -6.36 4.17 -28.12
N ALA A 177 -5.41 4.72 -27.36
CA ALA A 177 -5.70 5.23 -26.02
C ALA A 177 -6.07 6.71 -26.07
N TYR A 178 -6.91 7.12 -25.13
CA TYR A 178 -7.37 8.49 -24.94
C TYR A 178 -7.34 8.84 -23.46
N LEU A 179 -6.96 10.07 -23.14
CA LEU A 179 -7.23 10.62 -21.81
C LEU A 179 -8.72 10.99 -21.69
N PRO A 180 -9.35 10.78 -20.51
CA PRO A 180 -10.73 11.14 -20.28
C PRO A 180 -10.91 12.65 -20.21
N SER A 181 -11.63 13.23 -21.19
CA SER A 181 -12.11 14.61 -21.14
C SER A 181 -13.10 14.79 -19.98
N GLN A 182 -13.00 15.92 -19.24
CA GLN A 182 -13.92 16.27 -18.16
C GLN A 182 -15.03 17.25 -18.57
N ASP A 183 -14.91 17.89 -19.74
CA ASP A 183 -15.76 19.00 -20.20
C ASP A 183 -16.47 18.74 -21.54
N GLY A 184 -16.19 17.61 -22.19
CA GLY A 184 -16.71 17.28 -23.53
C GLY A 184 -15.81 17.74 -24.69
N SER A 185 -14.61 18.25 -24.39
CA SER A 185 -13.53 18.43 -25.36
C SER A 185 -13.19 17.12 -26.12
N PRO A 186 -12.66 17.21 -27.36
CA PRO A 186 -12.36 16.03 -28.16
C PRO A 186 -11.32 15.11 -27.49
N ARG A 187 -11.59 13.80 -27.44
CA ARG A 187 -10.68 12.77 -26.91
C ARG A 187 -9.28 12.88 -27.56
N VAL A 188 -8.29 13.37 -26.83
CA VAL A 188 -6.88 13.43 -27.28
C VAL A 188 -6.30 12.02 -27.31
N ALA A 189 -5.81 11.58 -28.47
CA ALA A 189 -5.18 10.27 -28.62
C ALA A 189 -3.75 10.30 -28.06
N VAL A 190 -3.47 9.48 -27.05
CA VAL A 190 -2.19 9.48 -26.31
C VAL A 190 -1.30 8.28 -26.61
N GLY A 191 -1.82 7.29 -27.32
CA GLY A 191 -1.06 6.08 -27.65
C GLY A 191 -1.76 5.21 -28.68
N SER A 192 -1.01 4.28 -29.26
CA SER A 192 -1.56 3.29 -30.16
C SER A 192 -0.88 1.92 -30.02
N GLY A 193 -1.55 0.88 -30.52
CA GLY A 193 -0.98 -0.45 -30.64
C GLY A 193 -1.50 -1.17 -31.88
N TYR A 194 -0.77 -2.19 -32.31
CA TYR A 194 -1.13 -3.01 -33.47
C TYR A 194 -0.72 -4.47 -33.27
N LEU A 195 -1.65 -5.38 -33.54
CA LEU A 195 -1.38 -6.81 -33.63
C LEU A 195 -1.88 -7.31 -34.99
N ALA A 196 -0.97 -7.94 -35.73
CA ALA A 196 -1.27 -8.55 -37.03
C ALA A 196 -1.97 -9.92 -36.87
N TYR A 197 -2.80 -10.25 -37.85
CA TYR A 197 -3.44 -11.55 -38.13
C TYR A 197 -3.52 -12.55 -36.96
N GLN A 198 -4.69 -12.66 -36.34
CA GLN A 198 -5.02 -13.73 -35.39
C GLN A 198 -6.19 -14.56 -35.90
N ALA A 199 -6.03 -15.88 -35.96
CA ALA A 199 -7.09 -16.80 -36.37
C ALA A 199 -7.85 -17.30 -35.13
N LEU A 200 -9.15 -17.01 -35.03
CA LEU A 200 -10.04 -17.55 -34.00
C LEU A 200 -10.70 -18.84 -34.48
N PRO A 201 -10.37 -20.03 -33.94
CA PRO A 201 -11.07 -21.26 -34.30
C PRO A 201 -12.56 -21.18 -33.97
N LYS A 202 -13.37 -22.03 -34.63
CA LYS A 202 -14.78 -22.22 -34.27
C LYS A 202 -14.92 -22.62 -32.80
N TYR A 203 -15.94 -22.08 -32.12
CA TYR A 203 -16.22 -22.36 -30.69
C TYR A 203 -15.02 -22.14 -29.74
N SER A 204 -14.12 -21.21 -30.05
CA SER A 204 -12.92 -20.93 -29.25
C SER A 204 -13.15 -19.85 -28.20
N ASN A 205 -12.33 -19.89 -27.15
CA ASN A 205 -12.09 -18.77 -26.25
C ASN A 205 -10.56 -18.65 -26.09
N GLN A 206 -9.98 -17.48 -26.37
CA GLN A 206 -8.53 -17.27 -26.40
C GLN A 206 -8.14 -15.94 -25.77
N ASN A 207 -6.94 -15.89 -25.19
CA ASN A 207 -6.34 -14.69 -24.65
C ASN A 207 -5.19 -14.23 -25.56
N PHE A 208 -5.13 -12.94 -25.85
CA PHE A 208 -4.05 -12.31 -26.62
C PHE A 208 -3.41 -11.20 -25.80
N THR A 209 -2.09 -11.22 -25.66
CA THR A 209 -1.34 -10.07 -25.16
C THR A 209 -1.02 -9.16 -26.34
N PHE A 210 -1.73 -8.05 -26.42
CA PHE A 210 -1.64 -7.08 -27.49
C PHE A 210 -0.62 -5.97 -27.13
N PRO A 211 0.42 -5.72 -27.95
CA PRO A 211 1.42 -4.70 -27.69
C PRO A 211 0.86 -3.29 -27.90
N PHE A 212 1.12 -2.41 -26.93
CA PHE A 212 0.64 -1.04 -26.92
C PHE A 212 1.73 -0.06 -26.44
N ALA A 213 1.76 1.14 -27.02
CA ALA A 213 2.61 2.23 -26.59
C ALA A 213 1.80 3.53 -26.38
N ILE A 214 1.92 4.15 -25.22
CA ILE A 214 1.64 5.59 -25.05
C ILE A 214 2.81 6.32 -25.72
N GLN A 215 2.53 7.25 -26.64
CA GLN A 215 3.55 7.90 -27.47
C GLN A 215 3.45 9.41 -27.33
N TYR A 216 4.18 9.96 -26.36
CA TYR A 216 4.27 11.40 -26.16
C TYR A 216 5.29 12.00 -27.13
N ALA A 217 4.88 13.00 -27.91
CA ALA A 217 5.75 13.78 -28.79
C ALA A 217 5.32 15.27 -28.73
N PRO A 218 6.22 16.22 -28.41
CA PRO A 218 5.85 17.62 -28.20
C PRO A 218 5.12 18.30 -29.38
N ASP A 219 5.43 17.92 -30.63
CA ASP A 219 4.78 18.49 -31.82
C ASP A 219 3.28 18.11 -31.94
N ASN A 220 2.88 17.03 -31.27
CA ASN A 220 1.51 16.49 -31.24
C ASN A 220 0.71 16.96 -30.01
N ASP A 221 1.38 17.27 -28.89
CA ASP A 221 0.75 17.79 -27.66
C ASP A 221 1.03 19.29 -27.48
N ARG A 222 0.57 20.09 -28.45
CA ARG A 222 0.92 21.52 -28.58
C ARG A 222 0.44 22.39 -27.42
N ASP A 223 -0.68 22.02 -26.83
CA ASP A 223 -1.28 22.69 -25.67
C ASP A 223 -0.85 22.04 -24.35
N GLN A 224 0.10 21.08 -24.41
CA GLN A 224 0.66 20.30 -23.30
C GLN A 224 -0.38 19.56 -22.43
N VAL A 225 -1.55 19.22 -22.98
CA VAL A 225 -2.68 18.62 -22.27
C VAL A 225 -2.37 17.19 -21.82
N VAL A 226 -1.61 16.43 -22.60
CA VAL A 226 -1.19 15.08 -22.20
C VAL A 226 -0.16 15.16 -21.08
N LEU A 227 0.81 16.06 -21.21
CA LEU A 227 1.85 16.25 -20.21
C LEU A 227 1.28 16.79 -18.88
N SER A 228 0.41 17.80 -18.94
CA SER A 228 -0.23 18.39 -17.75
C SER A 228 -1.17 17.40 -17.08
N THR A 229 -2.05 16.71 -17.81
CA THR A 229 -2.97 15.72 -17.21
C THR A 229 -2.21 14.60 -16.51
N ILE A 230 -1.08 14.13 -17.05
CA ILE A 230 -0.23 13.14 -16.39
C ILE A 230 0.45 13.75 -15.17
N ALA A 231 0.99 14.96 -15.27
CA ALA A 231 1.63 15.64 -14.15
C ALA A 231 0.65 15.92 -12.99
N ASP A 232 -0.55 16.44 -13.28
CA ASP A 232 -1.63 16.69 -12.32
C ASP A 232 -2.10 15.40 -11.65
N LYS A 233 -2.37 14.34 -12.43
CA LYS A 233 -2.81 13.05 -11.87
C LYS A 233 -1.73 12.38 -11.04
N CYS A 234 -0.47 12.42 -11.47
CA CYS A 234 0.63 11.85 -10.71
C CYS A 234 1.09 12.74 -9.52
N GLY A 235 0.53 13.94 -9.34
CA GLY A 235 0.85 14.87 -8.24
C GLY A 235 2.11 15.72 -8.45
N LEU A 236 2.68 15.73 -9.66
CA LEU A 236 3.89 16.48 -10.02
C LEU A 236 3.67 18.00 -10.09
N THR A 237 2.42 18.46 -10.09
CA THR A 237 2.04 19.89 -10.04
C THR A 237 1.54 20.36 -8.67
N GLY A 238 1.44 19.45 -7.68
CA GLY A 238 0.94 19.73 -6.33
C GLY A 238 -0.52 19.33 -6.08
N GLU A 239 -1.25 18.85 -7.10
CA GLU A 239 -2.57 18.25 -6.91
C GLU A 239 -2.49 16.87 -6.21
N PRO A 240 -3.54 16.43 -5.48
CA PRO A 240 -3.52 15.13 -4.81
C PRO A 240 -3.39 13.97 -5.81
N LYS A 241 -2.31 13.21 -5.70
CA LYS A 241 -2.01 12.04 -6.54
C LYS A 241 -3.21 11.09 -6.66
N GLN A 242 -3.61 10.83 -7.90
CA GLN A 242 -4.73 9.98 -8.33
C GLN A 242 -4.22 8.98 -9.38
N ASP A 243 -4.88 7.83 -9.50
CA ASP A 243 -4.53 6.91 -10.59
C ASP A 243 -4.85 7.51 -11.96
N LEU A 244 -3.92 7.37 -12.89
CA LEU A 244 -4.06 7.79 -14.28
C LEU A 244 -5.04 6.84 -15.00
N THR A 245 -6.29 7.28 -15.12
CA THR A 245 -7.32 6.54 -15.86
C THR A 245 -7.21 6.84 -17.36
N ILE A 246 -7.10 5.80 -18.18
CA ILE A 246 -6.96 5.86 -19.64
C ILE A 246 -8.12 5.09 -20.28
N GLN A 247 -8.78 5.71 -21.26
CA GLN A 247 -9.81 5.07 -22.08
C GLN A 247 -9.18 4.46 -23.34
N TYR A 248 -9.70 3.34 -23.82
CA TYR A 248 -9.18 2.62 -24.99
C TYR A 248 -10.32 2.33 -25.96
N THR A 249 -10.15 2.69 -27.22
CA THR A 249 -11.00 2.16 -28.30
C THR A 249 -10.20 1.13 -29.09
N ILE A 250 -10.59 -0.15 -28.98
CA ILE A 250 -10.02 -1.25 -29.77
C ILE A 250 -10.91 -1.47 -31.00
N THR A 251 -10.33 -1.40 -32.19
CA THR A 251 -11.01 -1.67 -33.47
C THR A 251 -10.39 -2.90 -34.12
N VAL A 252 -11.22 -3.85 -34.56
CA VAL A 252 -10.77 -5.14 -35.09
C VAL A 252 -11.34 -5.41 -36.47
N ASP A 253 -10.50 -5.68 -37.46
CA ASP A 253 -10.89 -6.02 -38.83
C ASP A 253 -11.14 -7.54 -38.92
N ALA A 254 -12.35 -7.97 -38.52
CA ALA A 254 -12.72 -9.38 -38.43
C ALA A 254 -13.40 -9.87 -39.73
N THR A 255 -12.80 -10.86 -40.39
CA THR A 255 -13.30 -11.42 -41.66
C THR A 255 -13.91 -12.81 -41.49
N VAL A 256 -15.08 -13.02 -42.10
CA VAL A 256 -15.81 -14.31 -42.14
C VAL A 256 -16.43 -14.49 -43.51
N LEU A 257 -16.09 -15.59 -44.21
CA LEU A 257 -16.64 -15.95 -45.53
C LEU A 257 -16.68 -14.76 -46.52
N PHE A 258 -15.54 -14.08 -46.66
CA PHE A 258 -15.33 -12.90 -47.53
C PHE A 258 -16.06 -11.60 -47.13
N ILE A 259 -16.75 -11.57 -45.99
CA ILE A 259 -17.29 -10.33 -45.40
C ILE A 259 -16.38 -9.90 -44.24
N THR A 260 -15.89 -8.66 -44.26
CA THR A 260 -15.18 -8.04 -43.14
C THR A 260 -16.13 -7.12 -42.38
N VAL A 261 -16.08 -7.20 -41.04
CA VAL A 261 -16.76 -6.28 -40.12
C VAL A 261 -15.73 -5.62 -39.21
N HIS A 262 -16.06 -4.42 -38.71
CA HIS A 262 -15.17 -3.61 -37.88
C HIS A 262 -15.76 -3.35 -36.48
N PRO A 263 -15.95 -4.38 -35.63
CA PRO A 263 -16.35 -4.17 -34.24
C PRO A 263 -15.37 -3.24 -33.51
N GLN A 264 -15.94 -2.35 -32.69
CA GLN A 264 -15.20 -1.48 -31.78
C GLN A 264 -15.56 -1.81 -30.33
N ILE A 265 -14.59 -1.70 -29.44
CA ILE A 265 -14.73 -1.88 -27.99
C ILE A 265 -14.20 -0.61 -27.34
N ASP A 266 -15.04 0.11 -26.59
CA ASP A 266 -14.56 1.10 -25.63
C ASP A 266 -14.33 0.39 -24.29
N SER A 267 -13.17 0.61 -23.69
CA SER A 267 -12.77 0.06 -22.39
C SER A 267 -11.97 1.11 -21.59
N THR A 268 -11.69 0.84 -20.32
CA THR A 268 -10.96 1.76 -19.43
C THR A 268 -10.02 0.97 -18.54
N GLN A 269 -8.78 1.44 -18.43
CA GLN A 269 -7.80 0.91 -17.47
C GLN A 269 -7.24 2.06 -16.64
N THR A 270 -7.01 1.76 -15.37
CA THR A 270 -6.49 2.68 -14.37
C THR A 270 -5.05 2.28 -14.03
N PHE A 271 -4.14 3.25 -14.00
CA PHE A 271 -2.70 3.05 -13.76
C PHE A 271 -2.25 3.88 -12.56
N THR A 272 -1.72 3.23 -11.53
CA THR A 272 -1.08 3.93 -10.41
C THR A 272 0.24 4.52 -10.87
N CYS A 273 0.43 5.83 -10.72
CA CYS A 273 1.72 6.47 -10.97
C CYS A 273 2.78 6.00 -9.94
N PRO A 274 4.09 6.03 -10.27
CA PRO A 274 5.17 5.53 -9.40
C PRO A 274 5.09 5.99 -7.93
N LEU A 275 5.41 5.08 -6.99
CA LEU A 275 5.30 5.34 -5.55
C LEU A 275 6.54 6.06 -5.00
N ASP A 276 6.58 7.37 -5.25
CA ASP A 276 7.71 8.23 -4.89
C ASP A 276 7.79 8.60 -3.40
N TYR A 277 9.03 8.81 -2.95
CA TYR A 277 9.42 9.19 -1.59
C TYR A 277 10.10 10.56 -1.55
N ARG A 278 9.91 11.29 -0.45
CA ARG A 278 10.50 12.61 -0.21
C ARG A 278 11.06 12.76 1.21
N SER A 279 11.93 13.74 1.40
CA SER A 279 12.46 14.15 2.70
C SER A 279 11.46 15.01 3.48
N THR A 280 11.39 14.80 4.80
CA THR A 280 10.75 15.69 5.78
C THR A 280 11.30 17.13 5.78
N ARG A 281 12.40 17.41 5.09
CA ARG A 281 13.03 18.75 4.97
C ARG A 281 12.96 19.33 3.55
N GLY A 282 12.31 18.62 2.62
CA GLY A 282 11.87 19.13 1.33
C GLY A 282 12.93 19.29 0.22
N GLN A 283 14.23 19.11 0.50
CA GLN A 283 15.28 19.28 -0.53
C GLN A 283 15.49 18.02 -1.39
N ALA A 284 15.13 16.84 -0.85
CA ALA A 284 15.10 15.58 -1.59
C ALA A 284 13.63 15.19 -1.90
N LYS A 285 13.30 15.08 -3.17
CA LYS A 285 12.02 14.61 -3.71
C LYS A 285 12.27 13.47 -4.71
N ASP A 286 11.23 12.72 -5.02
CA ASP A 286 11.16 11.78 -6.15
C ASP A 286 12.17 10.61 -6.07
N TYR A 287 12.27 10.01 -4.88
CA TYR A 287 13.08 8.81 -4.59
C TYR A 287 12.24 7.53 -4.73
N SER A 288 12.83 6.45 -5.25
CA SER A 288 12.22 5.12 -5.26
C SER A 288 12.14 4.51 -3.84
N PHE A 289 11.36 3.43 -3.67
CA PHE A 289 11.37 2.67 -2.42
C PHE A 289 12.76 2.07 -2.16
N GLU A 290 13.42 1.50 -3.17
CA GLU A 290 14.79 0.98 -3.07
C GLU A 290 15.77 2.06 -2.62
N ASP A 291 15.70 3.28 -3.15
CA ASP A 291 16.61 4.36 -2.75
C ASP A 291 16.30 4.87 -1.32
N ALA A 292 15.03 5.02 -0.94
CA ALA A 292 14.64 5.38 0.41
C ALA A 292 15.07 4.31 1.45
N VAL A 293 15.04 3.03 1.07
CA VAL A 293 15.52 1.89 1.88
C VAL A 293 17.04 1.87 1.96
N MET A 294 17.73 1.97 0.83
CA MET A 294 19.19 1.81 0.75
C MET A 294 19.96 3.01 1.30
N ALA A 295 19.41 4.24 1.20
CA ALA A 295 19.98 5.43 1.82
C ALA A 295 19.61 5.56 3.31
N GLY A 296 18.35 5.27 3.68
CA GLY A 296 17.84 5.29 5.07
C GLY A 296 17.71 6.67 5.73
N LEU A 297 18.55 7.63 5.36
CA LEU A 297 18.53 9.07 5.68
C LEU A 297 18.61 9.84 4.36
N SER A 298 17.90 10.95 4.20
CA SER A 298 18.00 11.77 2.99
C SER A 298 19.24 12.69 3.00
N PRO A 299 19.75 13.16 1.84
CA PRO A 299 20.98 13.96 1.77
C PRO A 299 20.95 15.30 2.52
N ASP A 300 19.77 15.86 2.77
CA ASP A 300 19.52 17.05 3.61
C ASP A 300 19.44 16.72 5.12
N GLY A 301 19.74 15.48 5.49
CA GLY A 301 19.66 14.94 6.84
C GLY A 301 18.23 14.74 7.37
N GLY A 302 17.22 14.92 6.53
CA GLY A 302 15.83 14.60 6.82
C GLY A 302 15.53 13.09 6.74
N LEU A 303 14.25 12.75 6.87
CA LEU A 303 13.77 11.37 6.89
C LEU A 303 12.83 11.12 5.70
N PHE A 304 12.97 9.98 5.04
CA PHE A 304 12.07 9.61 3.92
C PHE A 304 10.64 9.32 4.39
N ILE A 305 9.67 9.89 3.72
CA ILE A 305 8.23 9.61 3.85
C ILE A 305 7.63 9.41 2.45
N PRO A 306 6.57 8.60 2.29
CA PRO A 306 5.89 8.47 1.00
C PRO A 306 5.23 9.80 0.63
N HIS A 307 5.22 10.14 -0.66
CA HIS A 307 4.63 11.38 -1.18
C HIS A 307 3.17 11.54 -0.69
N SER A 308 2.36 10.48 -0.82
CA SER A 308 1.02 10.38 -0.25
C SER A 308 0.88 9.13 0.62
N ILE A 309 -0.02 9.16 1.61
CA ILE A 309 -0.40 7.95 2.36
C ILE A 309 -1.50 7.24 1.55
N PRO A 310 -1.34 5.96 1.20
CA PRO A 310 -2.34 5.23 0.42
C PRO A 310 -3.61 4.96 1.24
N SER A 311 -4.77 5.09 0.60
CA SER A 311 -6.06 4.67 1.16
C SER A 311 -6.23 3.15 1.08
N LEU A 312 -6.96 2.57 2.03
CA LEU A 312 -7.29 1.15 2.01
C LEU A 312 -8.30 0.80 0.88
N PRO A 313 -8.17 -0.35 0.19
CA PRO A 313 -9.15 -0.83 -0.80
C PRO A 313 -10.55 -0.95 -0.21
N THR A 314 -11.60 -0.58 -0.96
CA THR A 314 -12.98 -0.46 -0.45
C THR A 314 -13.53 -1.72 0.26
N ASN A 315 -13.02 -2.90 -0.08
CA ASN A 315 -13.41 -4.20 0.46
C ASN A 315 -12.44 -4.78 1.53
N TRP A 316 -11.39 -4.04 1.92
CA TRP A 316 -10.26 -4.54 2.72
C TRP A 316 -10.67 -5.34 3.96
N ARG A 317 -11.66 -4.86 4.73
CA ARG A 317 -12.12 -5.52 5.97
C ARG A 317 -12.62 -6.94 5.74
N LYS A 318 -13.29 -7.19 4.60
CA LYS A 318 -13.85 -8.51 4.28
C LYS A 318 -12.82 -9.43 3.64
N GLU A 319 -11.94 -8.87 2.81
CA GLU A 319 -10.91 -9.63 2.11
C GLU A 319 -9.81 -10.09 3.07
N TRP A 320 -9.29 -9.18 3.89
CA TRP A 320 -8.14 -9.44 4.78
C TRP A 320 -8.54 -10.09 6.12
N ALA A 321 -9.84 -10.26 6.39
CA ALA A 321 -10.39 -10.85 7.62
C ALA A 321 -9.72 -12.17 8.05
N ASN A 322 -9.38 -13.00 7.06
CA ASN A 322 -8.82 -14.34 7.23
C ASN A 322 -7.36 -14.44 6.75
N TYR A 323 -6.70 -13.31 6.48
CA TYR A 323 -5.30 -13.32 6.04
C TYR A 323 -4.38 -13.77 7.17
N SER A 324 -3.33 -14.52 6.80
CA SER A 324 -2.17 -14.75 7.66
C SER A 324 -1.41 -13.44 7.89
N PHE A 325 -0.48 -13.42 8.84
CA PHE A 325 0.40 -12.25 9.02
C PHE A 325 1.20 -11.95 7.75
N GLN A 326 1.55 -12.99 7.00
CA GLN A 326 2.29 -12.95 5.74
C GLN A 326 1.43 -12.37 4.61
N ASP A 327 0.19 -12.84 4.44
CA ASP A 327 -0.71 -12.30 3.41
C ASP A 327 -1.10 -10.85 3.70
N LEU A 328 -1.35 -10.52 4.98
CA LEU A 328 -1.60 -9.16 5.44
C LEU A 328 -0.37 -8.25 5.25
N SER A 329 0.83 -8.79 5.46
CA SER A 329 2.08 -8.09 5.11
C SER A 329 2.13 -7.79 3.62
N VAL A 330 1.96 -8.78 2.74
CA VAL A 330 2.01 -8.55 1.28
C VAL A 330 0.97 -7.50 0.86
N ALA A 331 -0.26 -7.61 1.34
CA ALA A 331 -1.35 -6.68 1.01
C ALA A 331 -1.06 -5.23 1.45
N ILE A 332 -0.52 -5.02 2.65
CA ILE A 332 -0.19 -3.68 3.16
C ILE A 332 1.08 -3.13 2.50
N LEU A 333 2.13 -3.96 2.37
CA LEU A 333 3.42 -3.54 1.80
C LEU A 333 3.29 -3.16 0.32
N SER A 334 2.46 -3.87 -0.47
CA SER A 334 2.18 -3.51 -1.87
C SER A 334 1.42 -2.18 -2.06
N LEU A 335 0.91 -1.54 -1.00
CA LEU A 335 0.37 -0.17 -1.10
C LEU A 335 1.47 0.92 -1.07
N PHE A 336 2.70 0.55 -0.70
CA PHE A 336 3.85 1.46 -0.54
C PHE A 336 5.08 1.07 -1.38
N ILE A 337 5.04 -0.08 -2.05
CA ILE A 337 6.15 -0.63 -2.85
C ILE A 337 5.64 -0.86 -4.27
N ASP A 338 6.26 -0.20 -5.26
CA ASP A 338 5.89 -0.35 -6.66
C ASP A 338 6.23 -1.77 -7.18
N PRO A 339 5.32 -2.45 -7.90
CA PRO A 339 5.58 -3.78 -8.46
C PRO A 339 6.76 -3.87 -9.44
N THR A 340 7.24 -2.75 -10.00
CA THR A 340 8.46 -2.68 -10.82
C THR A 340 9.74 -2.67 -9.97
N GLU A 341 9.66 -2.30 -8.69
CA GLU A 341 10.75 -2.41 -7.73
C GLU A 341 10.81 -3.80 -7.09
N ILE A 342 9.67 -4.27 -6.57
CA ILE A 342 9.53 -5.62 -6.03
C ILE A 342 8.21 -6.23 -6.55
N PRO A 343 8.28 -7.17 -7.51
CA PRO A 343 7.10 -7.92 -7.94
C PRO A 343 6.42 -8.59 -6.74
N THR A 344 5.08 -8.65 -6.72
CA THR A 344 4.28 -9.14 -5.58
C THR A 344 4.69 -10.55 -5.12
N GLU A 345 5.11 -11.40 -6.05
CA GLU A 345 5.59 -12.77 -5.80
C GLU A 345 7.01 -12.78 -5.19
N ASP A 346 7.87 -11.82 -5.53
CA ASP A 346 9.16 -11.61 -4.87
C ASP A 346 8.96 -11.05 -3.46
N LEU A 347 8.06 -10.07 -3.29
CA LEU A 347 7.66 -9.51 -1.99
C LEU A 347 7.09 -10.59 -1.06
N ARG A 348 6.25 -11.50 -1.58
CA ARG A 348 5.72 -12.66 -0.86
C ARG A 348 6.84 -13.53 -0.29
N ARG A 349 7.81 -13.94 -1.12
CA ARG A 349 8.94 -14.76 -0.66
C ARG A 349 9.82 -14.03 0.35
N LEU A 350 9.98 -12.71 0.24
CA LEU A 350 10.70 -11.89 1.23
C LEU A 350 9.96 -11.84 2.58
N VAL A 351 8.65 -11.65 2.56
CA VAL A 351 7.77 -11.66 3.74
C VAL A 351 7.79 -13.02 4.43
N GLU A 352 7.58 -14.10 3.70
CA GLU A 352 7.56 -15.48 4.22
C GLU A 352 8.91 -15.84 4.86
N LYS A 353 10.01 -15.56 4.16
CA LYS A 353 11.38 -15.74 4.70
C LYS A 353 11.62 -14.94 5.98
N SER A 354 11.11 -13.71 6.06
CA SER A 354 11.29 -12.83 7.24
C SER A 354 10.58 -13.39 8.47
N TYR A 355 9.29 -13.68 8.36
CA TYR A 355 8.45 -14.05 9.50
C TYR A 355 8.49 -15.55 9.84
N SER A 356 9.10 -16.40 9.00
CA SER A 356 9.44 -17.79 9.33
C SER A 356 10.37 -17.96 10.56
N THR A 357 10.99 -16.87 11.02
CA THR A 357 11.88 -16.85 12.20
C THR A 357 11.15 -16.66 13.54
N PHE A 358 9.83 -16.45 13.51
CA PHE A 358 9.01 -16.22 14.70
C PHE A 358 8.48 -17.53 15.28
N ARG A 359 8.49 -17.65 16.61
CA ARG A 359 8.12 -18.87 17.36
C ARG A 359 6.61 -19.07 17.57
N HIS A 360 5.78 -18.19 17.02
CA HIS A 360 4.34 -18.20 17.23
C HIS A 360 3.60 -17.96 15.90
N ASP A 361 2.65 -18.83 15.54
CA ASP A 361 2.00 -18.87 14.22
C ASP A 361 1.36 -17.55 13.78
N LEU A 362 0.74 -16.82 14.71
CA LEU A 362 0.13 -15.50 14.45
C LEU A 362 1.15 -14.36 14.26
N VAL A 363 2.45 -14.62 14.47
CA VAL A 363 3.61 -13.69 14.53
C VAL A 363 3.53 -12.66 15.67
N THR A 364 2.38 -12.00 15.83
CA THR A 364 2.09 -10.98 16.86
C THR A 364 0.72 -11.24 17.50
N PRO A 365 0.60 -12.19 18.45
CA PRO A 365 -0.68 -12.53 19.09
C PRO A 365 -1.16 -11.44 20.07
N LEU A 366 -2.46 -11.50 20.42
CA LEU A 366 -3.08 -10.70 21.47
C LEU A 366 -3.39 -11.57 22.70
N ALA A 367 -2.74 -11.28 23.82
CA ALA A 367 -3.07 -11.83 25.12
C ALA A 367 -4.17 -10.98 25.78
N LYS A 368 -5.33 -11.57 26.10
CA LYS A 368 -6.37 -10.88 26.87
C LYS A 368 -6.02 -10.88 28.36
N VAL A 369 -5.69 -9.72 28.91
CA VAL A 369 -5.33 -9.58 30.34
C VAL A 369 -6.55 -9.29 31.23
N LYS A 370 -7.56 -8.58 30.71
CA LYS A 370 -8.90 -8.39 31.34
C LYS A 370 -9.93 -8.01 30.28
N ASP A 371 -11.19 -7.80 30.65
CA ASP A 371 -12.21 -7.33 29.71
C ASP A 371 -11.83 -5.97 29.10
N GLY A 372 -11.92 -5.90 27.76
CA GLY A 372 -11.58 -4.73 26.96
C GLY A 372 -10.11 -4.30 26.98
N PHE A 373 -9.20 -5.08 27.57
CA PHE A 373 -7.78 -4.76 27.66
C PHE A 373 -6.92 -5.95 27.23
N TYR A 374 -6.08 -5.73 26.23
CA TYR A 374 -5.21 -6.73 25.63
C TYR A 374 -3.75 -6.26 25.68
N VAL A 375 -2.83 -7.22 25.80
CA VAL A 375 -1.40 -7.04 25.58
C VAL A 375 -1.05 -7.67 24.24
N MET A 376 -0.29 -6.95 23.42
CA MET A 376 0.09 -7.37 22.07
C MET A 376 1.54 -7.81 22.03
N GLU A 377 1.78 -9.10 21.84
CA GLU A 377 3.10 -9.70 22.03
C GLU A 377 3.96 -9.58 20.77
N LEU A 378 4.88 -8.63 20.76
CA LEU A 378 5.80 -8.40 19.63
C LEU A 378 7.13 -9.15 19.79
N PHE A 379 7.28 -9.93 20.87
CA PHE A 379 8.52 -10.59 21.30
C PHE A 379 8.68 -12.05 20.83
N HIS A 380 7.86 -12.53 19.89
CA HIS A 380 7.97 -13.91 19.38
C HIS A 380 9.06 -14.09 18.30
N GLY A 381 9.70 -12.99 17.88
CA GLY A 381 10.83 -12.99 16.95
C GLY A 381 12.13 -13.54 17.55
N PRO A 382 13.16 -13.80 16.71
CA PRO A 382 14.37 -14.52 17.12
C PRO A 382 15.15 -13.89 18.29
N THR A 383 15.06 -12.59 18.52
CA THR A 383 15.77 -11.88 19.60
C THR A 383 14.88 -11.51 20.78
N PHE A 384 13.61 -11.94 20.78
CA PHE A 384 12.65 -11.69 21.85
C PHE A 384 12.25 -10.20 22.03
N ALA A 385 12.25 -9.42 20.95
CA ALA A 385 11.84 -8.01 20.97
C ALA A 385 11.22 -7.53 19.65
N PHE A 386 10.34 -6.53 19.72
CA PHE A 386 9.54 -6.01 18.57
C PHE A 386 10.36 -5.61 17.34
N LYS A 387 11.62 -5.23 17.56
CA LYS A 387 12.56 -4.83 16.51
C LYS A 387 12.80 -5.94 15.49
N ASP A 388 12.58 -7.20 15.87
CA ASP A 388 12.64 -8.35 14.96
C ASP A 388 11.68 -8.21 13.77
N VAL A 389 10.46 -7.71 13.97
CA VAL A 389 9.44 -7.61 12.89
C VAL A 389 9.99 -6.73 11.75
N ALA A 390 10.53 -5.58 12.11
CA ALA A 390 11.15 -4.67 11.17
C ALA A 390 12.45 -5.23 10.57
N LEU A 391 13.36 -5.75 11.41
CA LEU A 391 14.74 -6.01 11.00
C LEU A 391 14.94 -7.34 10.27
N GLN A 392 14.07 -8.34 10.48
CA GLN A 392 14.02 -9.52 9.60
C GLN A 392 13.64 -9.14 8.16
N PHE A 393 12.68 -8.22 8.00
CA PHE A 393 12.26 -7.74 6.68
C PHE A 393 13.30 -6.83 6.02
N VAL A 394 13.80 -5.81 6.73
CA VAL A 394 14.85 -4.89 6.22
C VAL A 394 16.11 -5.66 5.78
N GLY A 395 16.53 -6.67 6.54
CA GLY A 395 17.70 -7.47 6.16
C GLY A 395 17.50 -8.36 4.94
N ASN A 396 16.27 -8.80 4.67
CA ASN A 396 15.92 -9.48 3.42
C ASN A 396 15.81 -8.48 2.24
N LEU A 397 15.34 -7.25 2.47
CA LEU A 397 15.33 -6.19 1.45
C LEU A 397 16.75 -5.80 1.01
N PHE A 398 17.68 -5.57 1.95
CA PHE A 398 19.08 -5.25 1.60
C PHE A 398 19.72 -6.37 0.76
N GLU A 399 19.53 -7.64 1.14
CA GLU A 399 20.01 -8.77 0.35
C GLU A 399 19.39 -8.77 -1.07
N TYR A 400 18.08 -8.56 -1.19
CA TYR A 400 17.37 -8.53 -2.46
C TYR A 400 17.86 -7.40 -3.38
N PHE A 401 17.95 -6.17 -2.88
CA PHE A 401 18.37 -5.01 -3.67
C PHE A 401 19.86 -5.07 -4.05
N LEU A 402 20.74 -5.54 -3.16
CA LEU A 402 22.15 -5.75 -3.50
C LEU A 402 22.33 -6.87 -4.53
N ASP A 403 21.58 -7.97 -4.42
CA ASP A 403 21.59 -9.06 -5.41
C ASP A 403 21.00 -8.61 -6.76
N ARG A 404 19.95 -7.77 -6.76
CA ARG A 404 19.37 -7.11 -7.95
C ARG A 404 20.39 -6.20 -8.64
N ARG A 405 21.04 -5.29 -7.91
CA ARG A 405 22.13 -4.41 -8.41
C ARG A 405 23.30 -5.23 -8.97
N ASN A 406 23.74 -6.27 -8.26
CA ASN A 406 24.85 -7.13 -8.71
C ASN A 406 24.52 -8.01 -9.93
N ARG A 407 23.24 -8.37 -10.16
CA ARG A 407 22.82 -9.05 -11.39
C ARG A 407 22.71 -8.13 -12.61
N ALA A 408 22.49 -6.83 -12.40
CA ALA A 408 22.47 -5.82 -13.46
C ALA A 408 23.86 -5.22 -13.76
N GLU A 409 24.81 -5.34 -12.84
CA GLU A 409 26.15 -4.78 -12.95
C GLU A 409 26.99 -5.52 -14.02
N THR A 410 27.60 -4.76 -14.93
CA THR A 410 28.37 -5.29 -16.07
C THR A 410 29.84 -4.86 -16.06
N THR A 411 30.22 -3.91 -15.19
CA THR A 411 31.59 -3.40 -15.08
C THR A 411 32.53 -4.28 -14.25
N GLY A 412 32.01 -5.33 -13.61
CA GLY A 412 32.75 -6.16 -12.65
C GLY A 412 32.85 -5.55 -11.24
N LYS A 413 32.24 -4.38 -11.00
CA LYS A 413 31.98 -3.89 -9.64
C LYS A 413 31.10 -4.88 -8.86
N VAL A 414 31.25 -4.93 -7.54
CA VAL A 414 30.32 -5.64 -6.65
C VAL A 414 29.78 -4.65 -5.63
N HIS A 415 28.47 -4.41 -5.68
CA HIS A 415 27.73 -3.59 -4.74
C HIS A 415 27.59 -4.37 -3.41
N ARG A 416 28.01 -3.74 -2.31
CA ARG A 416 27.99 -4.29 -0.94
C ARG A 416 27.54 -3.23 0.05
N LEU A 417 27.19 -3.66 1.26
CA LEU A 417 26.80 -2.79 2.37
C LEU A 417 27.52 -3.22 3.65
N THR A 418 28.40 -2.37 4.18
CA THR A 418 29.07 -2.59 5.47
C THR A 418 28.25 -1.92 6.56
N VAL A 419 27.34 -2.66 7.20
CA VAL A 419 26.49 -2.12 8.25
C VAL A 419 27.29 -1.89 9.52
N VAL A 420 27.29 -0.65 10.03
CA VAL A 420 27.95 -0.29 11.29
C VAL A 420 26.93 0.34 12.24
N GLY A 421 26.94 -0.07 13.51
CA GLY A 421 26.03 0.45 14.52
C GLY A 421 26.57 0.33 15.95
N ALA A 422 25.99 1.09 16.87
CA ALA A 422 26.30 1.05 18.29
C ALA A 422 25.07 0.58 19.09
N THR A 423 25.27 -0.12 20.22
CA THR A 423 24.15 -0.58 21.05
C THR A 423 24.45 -0.65 22.54
N SER A 424 23.39 -0.50 23.34
CA SER A 424 23.30 -0.90 24.75
C SER A 424 22.81 -2.36 24.92
N GLY A 425 22.50 -3.07 23.84
CA GLY A 425 22.16 -4.49 23.81
C GLY A 425 21.06 -4.84 22.81
N ASP A 426 19.81 -4.50 23.15
CA ASP A 426 18.62 -4.96 22.43
C ASP A 426 18.65 -4.67 20.92
N THR A 427 18.89 -3.42 20.53
CA THR A 427 18.90 -3.01 19.10
C THR A 427 19.98 -3.74 18.29
N GLY A 428 21.14 -4.01 18.89
CA GLY A 428 22.22 -4.73 18.22
C GLY A 428 21.86 -6.19 17.97
N SER A 429 21.23 -6.86 18.94
CA SER A 429 20.76 -8.24 18.76
C SER A 429 19.81 -8.36 17.56
N ALA A 430 18.77 -7.51 17.48
CA ALA A 430 17.79 -7.55 16.39
C ALA A 430 18.41 -7.17 15.03
N ALA A 431 19.41 -6.28 15.00
CA ALA A 431 20.15 -5.96 13.77
C ALA A 431 21.01 -7.15 13.30
N ILE A 432 21.72 -7.81 14.21
CA ILE A 432 22.52 -9.02 13.92
C ILE A 432 21.64 -10.14 13.39
N TYR A 433 20.53 -10.46 14.06
CA TYR A 433 19.63 -11.51 13.58
C TYR A 433 18.91 -11.13 12.28
N GLY A 434 18.69 -9.85 12.02
CA GLY A 434 18.17 -9.38 10.74
C GLY A 434 19.17 -9.53 9.58
N LEU A 435 20.48 -9.40 9.86
CA LEU A 435 21.54 -9.32 8.82
C LEU A 435 22.53 -10.48 8.77
N ARG A 436 22.48 -11.43 9.71
CA ARG A 436 23.29 -12.65 9.67
C ARG A 436 23.04 -13.44 8.39
N ASN A 437 24.12 -13.91 7.77
CA ASN A 437 24.11 -14.71 6.55
C ASN A 437 23.34 -14.08 5.35
N LYS A 438 23.36 -12.75 5.22
CA LYS A 438 22.86 -12.04 4.04
C LYS A 438 23.99 -11.82 3.04
N LYS A 439 23.76 -12.17 1.77
CA LYS A 439 24.74 -11.91 0.71
C LYS A 439 25.05 -10.42 0.58
N ASN A 440 26.32 -10.10 0.36
CA ASN A 440 26.82 -8.74 0.11
C ASN A 440 26.63 -7.74 1.28
N VAL A 441 26.23 -8.21 2.46
CA VAL A 441 26.12 -7.40 3.68
C VAL A 441 27.07 -7.93 4.75
N SER A 442 27.89 -7.06 5.32
CA SER A 442 28.76 -7.33 6.48
C SER A 442 28.31 -6.45 7.65
N VAL A 443 28.43 -6.90 8.90
CA VAL A 443 27.74 -6.30 10.06
C VAL A 443 28.70 -6.10 11.23
N PHE A 444 28.86 -4.86 11.68
CA PHE A 444 29.75 -4.47 12.78
C PHE A 444 28.95 -3.75 13.87
N ILE A 445 28.72 -4.44 14.99
CA ILE A 445 28.01 -3.88 16.15
C ILE A 445 29.00 -3.58 17.27
N LEU A 446 29.15 -2.29 17.57
CA LEU A 446 29.91 -1.80 18.72
C LEU A 446 29.03 -1.86 19.97
N HIS A 447 29.57 -2.39 21.05
CA HIS A 447 28.94 -2.35 22.37
C HIS A 447 29.97 -2.06 23.46
N PRO A 448 29.61 -1.32 24.53
CA PRO A 448 30.51 -1.08 25.65
C PRO A 448 30.80 -2.39 26.40
N ARG A 449 32.08 -2.70 26.58
CA ARG A 449 32.55 -3.91 27.27
C ARG A 449 31.99 -3.95 28.69
N GLY A 450 31.31 -5.04 29.04
CA GLY A 450 30.77 -5.26 30.39
C GLY A 450 29.65 -4.31 30.82
N ARG A 451 29.07 -3.50 29.92
CA ARG A 451 27.91 -2.62 30.20
C ARG A 451 26.64 -3.00 29.42
N VAL A 452 26.59 -4.22 28.90
CA VAL A 452 25.40 -4.84 28.28
C VAL A 452 24.98 -6.02 29.16
N SER A 453 23.68 -6.28 29.30
CA SER A 453 23.24 -7.44 30.12
C SER A 453 23.77 -8.76 29.54
N PRO A 454 24.08 -9.78 30.37
CA PRO A 454 24.67 -11.04 29.89
C PRO A 454 23.83 -11.75 28.83
N ILE A 455 22.50 -11.66 28.92
CA ILE A 455 21.57 -12.24 27.95
C ILE A 455 21.65 -11.50 26.61
N GLN A 456 21.61 -10.16 26.61
CA GLN A 456 21.71 -9.37 25.37
C GLN A 456 23.09 -9.51 24.72
N GLU A 457 24.18 -9.52 25.51
CA GLU A 457 25.53 -9.77 24.99
C GLU A 457 25.64 -11.18 24.40
N ALA A 458 25.09 -12.21 25.04
CA ALA A 458 25.09 -13.57 24.51
C ALA A 458 24.23 -13.70 23.24
N GLN A 459 23.08 -13.02 23.15
CA GLN A 459 22.30 -12.95 21.90
C GLN A 459 23.13 -12.39 20.74
N MET A 460 23.95 -11.35 20.97
CA MET A 460 24.79 -10.77 19.92
C MET A 460 26.02 -11.65 19.60
N THR A 461 26.74 -12.10 20.62
CA THR A 461 28.06 -12.72 20.48
C THR A 461 28.03 -14.21 20.15
N THR A 462 26.93 -14.93 20.40
CA THR A 462 26.80 -16.35 20.04
C THR A 462 26.37 -16.59 18.58
N VAL A 463 26.28 -15.54 17.78
CA VAL A 463 26.06 -15.60 16.33
C VAL A 463 27.41 -15.71 15.62
N LEU A 464 27.72 -16.91 15.12
CA LEU A 464 29.00 -17.25 14.50
C LEU A 464 28.98 -17.17 12.95
N ASP A 465 28.01 -16.46 12.37
CA ASP A 465 27.94 -16.24 10.93
C ASP A 465 29.07 -15.31 10.47
N LYS A 466 29.75 -15.66 9.37
CA LYS A 466 30.99 -15.00 8.93
C LYS A 466 30.89 -13.49 8.67
N ASN A 467 29.69 -12.98 8.45
CA ASN A 467 29.41 -11.59 8.17
C ASN A 467 28.99 -10.79 9.43
N VAL A 468 29.09 -11.37 10.63
CA VAL A 468 28.68 -10.76 11.90
C VAL A 468 29.90 -10.57 12.82
N HIS A 469 30.17 -9.31 13.16
CA HIS A 469 31.32 -8.89 13.96
C HIS A 469 30.85 -8.06 15.16
N ASN A 470 31.04 -8.61 16.36
CA ASN A 470 30.76 -7.91 17.62
C ASN A 470 32.03 -7.23 18.11
N LEU A 471 31.97 -5.93 18.37
CA LEU A 471 33.10 -5.12 18.82
C LEU A 471 32.84 -4.66 20.26
N ALA A 472 33.47 -5.32 21.23
CA ALA A 472 33.44 -4.93 22.64
C ALA A 472 34.46 -3.81 22.89
N VAL A 473 33.96 -2.57 22.96
CA VAL A 473 34.78 -1.35 23.12
C VAL A 473 35.01 -1.06 24.60
N GLU A 474 36.26 -0.82 24.99
CA GLU A 474 36.59 -0.30 26.32
C GLU A 474 36.16 1.18 26.42
N GLY A 475 34.96 1.42 26.97
CA GLY A 475 34.32 2.74 27.00
C GLY A 475 32.85 2.71 27.46
N THR A 476 32.08 3.69 27.00
CA THR A 476 30.63 3.86 27.25
C THR A 476 29.80 3.58 25.99
N PHE A 477 28.47 3.64 26.11
CA PHE A 477 27.58 3.58 24.95
C PHE A 477 27.72 4.83 24.06
N ASP A 478 27.92 6.00 24.66
CA ASP A 478 28.09 7.26 23.93
C ASP A 478 29.40 7.28 23.14
N ASP A 479 30.50 6.74 23.71
CA ASP A 479 31.75 6.49 22.98
C ASP A 479 31.51 5.62 21.72
N CYS A 480 30.73 4.53 21.87
CA CYS A 480 30.38 3.67 20.74
C CYS A 480 29.56 4.45 19.69
N GLN A 481 28.60 5.29 20.10
CA GLN A 481 27.85 6.13 19.16
C GLN A 481 28.75 7.14 18.44
N ASP A 482 29.67 7.80 19.16
CA ASP A 482 30.54 8.84 18.60
C ASP A 482 31.58 8.24 17.65
N ILE A 483 32.09 7.04 17.92
CA ILE A 483 32.87 6.28 16.94
C ILE A 483 32.07 6.06 15.66
N VAL A 484 30.82 5.57 15.77
CA VAL A 484 29.97 5.35 14.58
C VAL A 484 29.73 6.65 13.81
N LYS A 485 29.47 7.77 14.50
CA LYS A 485 29.33 9.10 13.86
C LYS A 485 30.60 9.52 13.11
N ASN A 486 31.79 9.27 13.67
CA ASN A 486 33.09 9.55 13.03
C ASN A 486 33.34 8.66 11.80
N LEU A 487 32.92 7.39 11.83
CA LEU A 487 33.03 6.49 10.67
C LEU A 487 32.14 6.94 9.51
N PHE A 488 30.91 7.41 9.79
CA PHE A 488 30.02 7.93 8.75
C PHE A 488 30.46 9.28 8.17
N SER A 489 31.06 10.16 8.98
CA SER A 489 31.57 11.47 8.51
C SER A 489 32.90 11.36 7.74
N ASN A 490 33.65 10.27 7.91
CA ASN A 490 34.83 9.96 7.10
C ASN A 490 34.42 9.51 5.68
N THR A 491 34.22 10.49 4.79
CA THR A 491 33.79 10.26 3.40
C THR A 491 34.72 9.34 2.61
N THR A 492 36.03 9.30 2.92
CA THR A 492 36.97 8.41 2.23
C THR A 492 36.76 6.96 2.64
N PHE A 493 36.62 6.70 3.95
CA PHE A 493 36.34 5.37 4.48
C PHE A 493 34.95 4.89 4.07
N ASN A 494 33.94 5.77 4.12
CA ASN A 494 32.58 5.47 3.73
C ASN A 494 32.44 5.18 2.22
N ASN A 495 33.04 6.00 1.34
CA ASN A 495 33.03 5.73 -0.10
C ASN A 495 33.73 4.42 -0.48
N ARG A 496 34.76 4.00 0.28
CA ARG A 496 35.46 2.72 0.09
C ARG A 496 34.62 1.53 0.55
N HIS A 497 34.11 1.56 1.79
CA HIS A 497 33.51 0.40 2.45
C HIS A 497 31.98 0.34 2.33
N HIS A 498 31.35 1.39 1.79
CA HIS A 498 29.91 1.54 1.59
C HIS A 498 29.16 1.35 2.92
N LEU A 499 29.37 2.27 3.87
CA LEU A 499 28.81 2.10 5.22
C LEU A 499 27.29 2.25 5.20
N GLY A 500 26.60 1.23 5.72
CA GLY A 500 25.16 1.20 5.93
C GLY A 500 24.79 1.37 7.39
N ALA A 501 23.59 1.88 7.67
CA ALA A 501 23.15 2.17 9.04
C ALA A 501 21.77 1.55 9.32
N VAL A 502 21.69 0.55 10.22
CA VAL A 502 20.42 -0.08 10.63
C VAL A 502 19.72 0.78 11.71
N ASN A 503 19.47 2.02 11.34
CA ASN A 503 18.97 3.04 12.24
C ASN A 503 17.47 2.87 12.51
N SER A 504 16.97 3.50 13.57
CA SER A 504 15.54 3.61 13.89
C SER A 504 14.72 4.33 12.81
N ILE A 505 15.39 5.04 11.89
CA ILE A 505 14.77 5.93 10.89
C ILE A 505 14.57 5.32 9.50
N ASN A 506 15.08 4.13 9.20
CA ASN A 506 14.91 3.52 7.88
C ASN A 506 13.41 3.29 7.59
N TRP A 507 12.92 3.75 6.43
CA TRP A 507 11.49 3.74 6.11
C TRP A 507 10.86 2.34 6.18
N ALA A 508 11.54 1.30 5.67
CA ALA A 508 11.02 -0.06 5.68
C ALA A 508 10.76 -0.62 7.09
N ARG A 509 11.37 -0.05 8.13
CA ARG A 509 11.05 -0.43 9.53
C ARG A 509 9.65 0.03 9.90
N ILE A 510 9.34 1.31 9.67
CA ILE A 510 8.03 1.91 9.97
C ILE A 510 6.96 1.16 9.18
N LEU A 511 7.20 0.96 7.89
CA LEU A 511 6.29 0.27 6.97
C LEU A 511 6.02 -1.19 7.39
N ALA A 512 7.04 -1.97 7.79
CA ALA A 512 6.84 -3.33 8.30
C ALA A 512 6.08 -3.36 9.64
N GLN A 513 6.28 -2.37 10.50
CA GLN A 513 5.56 -2.24 11.78
C GLN A 513 4.07 -1.90 11.59
N THR A 514 3.69 -1.24 10.49
CA THR A 514 2.29 -0.90 10.18
C THR A 514 1.39 -2.15 10.13
N VAL A 515 1.93 -3.28 9.65
CA VAL A 515 1.19 -4.54 9.48
C VAL A 515 0.54 -5.02 10.78
N TYR A 516 1.25 -4.93 11.92
CA TYR A 516 0.76 -5.55 13.13
C TYR A 516 -0.42 -4.79 13.77
N TYR A 517 -0.58 -3.49 13.51
CA TYR A 517 -1.79 -2.75 13.90
C TYR A 517 -3.06 -3.30 13.20
N PHE A 518 -2.95 -3.72 11.94
CA PHE A 518 -4.03 -4.41 11.24
C PHE A 518 -4.22 -5.85 11.74
N GLN A 519 -3.14 -6.58 12.03
CA GLN A 519 -3.24 -7.93 12.62
C GLN A 519 -3.94 -7.88 13.98
N ALA A 520 -3.69 -6.86 14.81
CA ALA A 520 -4.35 -6.65 16.09
C ALA A 520 -5.86 -6.43 15.90
N TYR A 521 -6.28 -5.56 14.98
CA TYR A 521 -7.69 -5.35 14.65
C TYR A 521 -8.39 -6.66 14.25
N PHE A 522 -7.84 -7.40 13.28
CA PHE A 522 -8.47 -8.66 12.84
C PHE A 522 -8.41 -9.76 13.89
N THR A 523 -7.32 -9.87 14.66
CA THR A 523 -7.20 -10.85 15.75
C THR A 523 -8.19 -10.57 16.89
N LEU A 524 -8.39 -9.29 17.23
CA LEU A 524 -9.43 -8.88 18.17
C LEU A 524 -10.81 -9.27 17.67
N LEU A 525 -11.20 -8.90 16.45
CA LEU A 525 -12.53 -9.23 15.91
C LEU A 525 -12.79 -10.74 15.87
N ARG A 526 -11.78 -11.53 15.47
CA ARG A 526 -11.82 -13.00 15.55
C ARG A 526 -12.00 -13.50 16.99
N SER A 527 -11.28 -12.94 17.97
CA SER A 527 -11.40 -13.32 19.38
C SER A 527 -12.75 -12.94 20.03
N LEU A 528 -13.40 -11.88 19.51
CA LEU A 528 -14.74 -11.45 19.92
C LEU A 528 -15.86 -12.11 19.10
N ASN A 529 -15.50 -12.93 18.10
CA ASN A 529 -16.42 -13.57 17.14
C ASN A 529 -17.32 -12.57 16.39
N ILE A 530 -16.76 -11.41 16.01
CA ILE A 530 -17.45 -10.32 15.30
C ILE A 530 -17.08 -10.36 13.81
N ASP A 531 -18.08 -10.28 12.93
CA ASP A 531 -17.89 -10.11 11.49
C ASP A 531 -17.26 -8.73 11.18
N PRO A 532 -16.07 -8.65 10.54
CA PRO A 532 -15.44 -7.39 10.15
C PRO A 532 -16.25 -6.51 9.18
N ALA A 533 -17.25 -7.06 8.51
CA ALA A 533 -18.20 -6.31 7.67
C ALA A 533 -19.41 -5.75 8.43
N SER A 534 -19.56 -6.01 9.73
CA SER A 534 -20.70 -5.59 10.54
C SER A 534 -20.54 -4.20 11.17
N ASP A 535 -21.68 -3.56 11.50
CA ASP A 535 -21.69 -2.31 12.28
C ASP A 535 -21.03 -2.46 13.65
N ALA A 536 -21.07 -3.66 14.25
CA ALA A 536 -20.40 -3.95 15.51
C ALA A 536 -18.86 -3.85 15.39
N ALA A 537 -18.28 -4.23 14.25
CA ALA A 537 -16.85 -4.04 13.97
C ALA A 537 -16.49 -2.56 13.68
N SER A 538 -17.46 -1.75 13.26
CA SER A 538 -17.31 -0.29 13.08
C SER A 538 -17.51 0.49 14.39
N ALA A 539 -18.22 -0.07 15.37
CA ALA A 539 -18.51 0.57 16.64
C ALA A 539 -17.38 0.45 17.69
N ILE A 540 -16.42 -0.45 17.48
CA ILE A 540 -15.28 -0.65 18.40
C ILE A 540 -14.25 0.48 18.23
N GLU A 541 -13.90 1.11 19.35
CA GLU A 541 -12.87 2.15 19.42
C GLU A 541 -11.55 1.56 19.92
N LEU A 542 -10.61 1.31 19.01
CA LEU A 542 -9.26 0.87 19.36
C LEU A 542 -8.41 2.02 19.90
N ASN A 543 -7.93 1.87 21.13
CA ASN A 543 -6.82 2.66 21.66
C ASN A 543 -5.56 1.78 21.69
N PHE A 544 -4.48 2.25 21.10
CA PHE A 544 -3.17 1.59 21.18
C PHE A 544 -2.26 2.37 22.13
N SER A 545 -1.67 1.71 23.13
CA SER A 545 -0.67 2.32 24.00
C SER A 545 0.71 1.72 23.75
N VAL A 546 1.68 2.57 23.45
CA VAL A 546 2.96 2.16 22.88
C VAL A 546 4.10 2.65 23.78
N PRO A 547 4.92 1.75 24.36
CA PRO A 547 6.17 2.09 25.03
C PRO A 547 7.12 2.78 24.04
N THR A 548 7.22 4.11 24.11
CA THR A 548 7.76 4.93 23.02
C THR A 548 9.07 5.62 23.40
N GLY A 549 10.16 5.09 22.85
CA GLY A 549 11.43 5.83 22.71
C GLY A 549 11.45 6.63 21.41
N ASN A 550 12.11 6.09 20.38
CA ASN A 550 12.38 6.74 19.08
C ASN A 550 11.18 6.92 18.10
N PHE A 551 9.93 6.99 18.61
CA PHE A 551 8.65 7.22 17.90
C PHE A 551 8.25 6.24 16.77
N GLY A 552 9.15 5.42 16.23
CA GLY A 552 8.92 4.67 15.00
C GLY A 552 7.80 3.63 15.07
N ASP A 553 7.56 3.07 16.27
CA ASP A 553 6.50 2.11 16.56
C ASP A 553 5.11 2.79 16.45
N ILE A 554 4.85 3.77 17.33
CA ILE A 554 3.57 4.50 17.33
C ILE A 554 3.33 5.30 16.03
N LEU A 555 4.39 5.70 15.32
CA LEU A 555 4.28 6.29 13.99
C LEU A 555 3.70 5.31 12.96
N ALA A 556 4.04 4.02 13.03
CA ALA A 556 3.44 3.01 12.18
C ALA A 556 1.94 2.84 12.47
N GLY A 557 1.54 2.98 13.74
CA GLY A 557 0.13 3.10 14.14
C GLY A 557 -0.57 4.34 13.57
N PHE A 558 0.15 5.46 13.43
CA PHE A 558 -0.34 6.67 12.77
C PHE A 558 -0.49 6.49 11.25
N PHE A 559 0.41 5.77 10.59
CA PHE A 559 0.20 5.38 9.19
C PHE A 559 -1.03 4.48 9.06
N ALA A 560 -1.19 3.45 9.90
CA ALA A 560 -2.40 2.61 9.90
C ALA A 560 -3.69 3.42 10.11
N HIS A 561 -3.70 4.37 11.06
CA HIS A 561 -4.80 5.31 11.27
C HIS A 561 -5.10 6.14 10.00
N LYS A 562 -4.09 6.82 9.43
CA LYS A 562 -4.25 7.68 8.24
C LYS A 562 -4.63 6.90 6.98
N MET A 563 -4.29 5.61 6.88
CA MET A 563 -4.78 4.70 5.81
C MET A 563 -6.26 4.34 5.96
N GLY A 564 -6.82 4.38 7.19
CA GLY A 564 -8.23 4.11 7.48
C GLY A 564 -8.51 3.00 8.50
N LEU A 565 -7.53 2.54 9.28
CA LEU A 565 -7.76 1.58 10.38
C LEU A 565 -8.60 2.25 11.50
N PRO A 566 -9.75 1.67 11.92
CA PRO A 566 -10.62 2.28 12.94
C PRO A 566 -9.91 2.34 14.30
N THR A 567 -9.40 3.53 14.62
CA THR A 567 -8.54 3.80 15.78
C THR A 567 -8.89 5.16 16.37
N HIS A 568 -9.00 5.21 17.69
CA HIS A 568 -9.48 6.37 18.44
C HIS A 568 -8.32 7.18 19.07
N LYS A 569 -7.40 6.51 19.80
CA LYS A 569 -6.16 7.13 20.29
C LYS A 569 -4.92 6.27 20.09
N LEU A 570 -3.81 6.96 19.82
CA LEU A 570 -2.45 6.44 19.90
C LEU A 570 -1.77 7.07 21.13
N ILE A 571 -1.63 6.31 22.21
CA ILE A 571 -1.11 6.77 23.49
C ILE A 571 0.42 6.57 23.52
N VAL A 572 1.15 7.68 23.57
CA VAL A 572 2.60 7.75 23.73
C VAL A 572 2.94 7.52 25.21
N ALA A 573 3.36 6.30 25.55
CA ALA A 573 3.84 5.98 26.88
C ALA A 573 5.35 6.22 26.95
N THR A 574 5.82 7.23 27.70
CA THR A 574 7.25 7.42 27.98
C THR A 574 7.59 6.93 29.37
N ASN A 575 8.86 6.57 29.57
CA ASN A 575 9.45 6.60 30.90
C ASN A 575 9.79 8.06 31.27
N GLU A 576 10.63 8.26 32.28
CA GLU A 576 11.04 9.58 32.75
C GLU A 576 11.84 10.43 31.73
N ASN A 577 12.31 9.84 30.62
CA ASN A 577 12.87 10.57 29.48
C ASN A 577 11.73 11.11 28.59
N ASP A 578 11.03 12.09 29.13
CA ASP A 578 9.65 12.43 28.80
C ASP A 578 9.47 13.49 27.70
N ILE A 579 10.47 13.72 26.83
CA ILE A 579 10.46 14.80 25.82
C ILE A 579 9.21 14.81 24.93
N LEU A 580 8.67 13.63 24.62
CA LEU A 580 7.42 13.50 23.87
C LEU A 580 6.20 13.92 24.72
N TYR A 581 6.13 13.51 25.98
CA TYR A 581 5.06 13.91 26.89
C TYR A 581 5.07 15.43 27.12
N ARG A 582 6.25 16.02 27.40
CA ARG A 582 6.39 17.48 27.54
C ARG A 582 6.03 18.25 26.28
N PHE A 583 6.25 17.72 25.07
CA PHE A 583 5.75 18.34 23.84
C PHE A 583 4.22 18.43 23.84
N PHE A 584 3.53 17.33 24.15
CA PHE A 584 2.07 17.29 24.16
C PHE A 584 1.46 18.22 25.21
N GLU A 585 2.14 18.47 26.33
CA GLU A 585 1.68 19.39 27.38
C GLU A 585 2.06 20.86 27.15
N THR A 586 3.28 21.14 26.65
CA THR A 586 3.89 22.48 26.74
C THR A 586 4.16 23.17 25.40
N GLN A 587 3.88 22.51 24.27
CA GLN A 587 4.22 22.96 22.90
C GLN A 587 5.75 23.10 22.64
N ALA A 588 6.61 22.68 23.57
CA ALA A 588 8.06 22.69 23.41
C ALA A 588 8.60 21.28 23.17
N TYR A 589 9.46 21.14 22.16
CA TYR A 589 10.27 19.95 21.98
C TYR A 589 11.69 20.29 22.44
N GLU A 590 12.02 19.89 23.67
CA GLU A 590 13.16 20.39 24.42
C GLU A 590 13.97 19.26 25.06
N LYS A 591 15.24 19.16 24.70
CA LYS A 591 16.20 18.22 25.29
C LYS A 591 16.36 18.54 26.77
N GLN A 592 15.96 17.60 27.63
CA GLN A 592 16.28 17.68 29.05
C GLN A 592 17.55 16.85 29.28
N GLN A 593 18.65 17.55 29.57
CA GLN A 593 19.92 16.93 29.92
C GLN A 593 20.14 17.01 31.43
N SER A 594 20.82 16.00 31.98
CA SER A 594 21.45 16.07 33.30
C SER A 594 22.58 17.12 33.32
N ALA A 595 23.12 17.46 34.49
CA ALA A 595 24.20 18.44 34.64
C ALA A 595 25.50 18.01 33.92
N ASP A 596 25.65 16.71 33.69
CA ASP A 596 26.72 16.01 32.99
C ASP A 596 26.36 15.69 31.51
N GLY A 597 25.19 16.11 31.03
CA GLY A 597 24.78 16.00 29.62
C GLY A 597 24.09 14.68 29.23
N ALA A 598 24.18 13.67 30.09
CA ALA A 598 23.67 12.32 29.87
C ALA A 598 22.13 12.19 29.96
N VAL A 599 21.62 11.10 29.39
CA VAL A 599 20.24 10.62 29.49
C VAL A 599 19.97 10.12 30.93
N LYS A 600 18.74 10.25 31.46
CA LYS A 600 18.42 9.54 32.72
C LYS A 600 18.31 8.04 32.42
N ALA A 601 19.08 7.22 33.10
CA ALA A 601 18.90 5.77 33.07
C ALA A 601 17.63 5.37 33.82
N THR A 602 16.85 4.45 33.25
CA THR A 602 15.64 3.88 33.86
C THR A 602 15.63 2.35 33.79
N LEU A 603 14.62 1.70 34.38
CA LEU A 603 14.35 0.26 34.20
C LEU A 603 13.92 -0.10 32.77
N SER A 604 13.64 0.88 31.90
CA SER A 604 13.21 0.69 30.52
C SER A 604 14.22 1.29 29.50
N PRO A 605 15.49 0.81 29.49
CA PRO A 605 16.60 1.47 28.79
C PRO A 605 16.53 1.46 27.25
N ALA A 606 15.58 0.74 26.63
CA ALA A 606 15.32 0.87 25.20
C ALA A 606 14.45 2.10 24.84
N MET A 607 13.96 2.82 25.85
CA MET A 607 13.17 4.06 25.74
C MET A 607 13.93 5.29 26.24
N ASP A 608 15.10 5.15 26.87
CA ASP A 608 15.92 6.26 27.35
C ASP A 608 16.49 7.07 26.16
N ILE A 609 15.92 8.24 25.89
CA ILE A 609 16.26 9.09 24.73
C ILE A 609 16.27 10.59 25.05
N LEU A 610 17.26 11.33 24.52
CA LEU A 610 17.26 12.81 24.53
C LEU A 610 16.42 13.41 23.39
N VAL A 611 16.32 12.70 22.26
CA VAL A 611 15.60 13.10 21.05
C VAL A 611 14.99 11.85 20.42
N SER A 612 13.71 11.92 20.11
CA SER A 612 12.98 10.83 19.47
C SER A 612 13.09 10.92 17.94
N SER A 613 13.84 10.00 17.32
CA SER A 613 14.28 10.16 15.93
C SER A 613 13.14 10.27 14.92
N ASN A 614 12.08 9.46 15.03
CA ASN A 614 10.99 9.46 14.04
C ASN A 614 9.93 10.53 14.30
N PHE A 615 10.06 11.33 15.37
CA PHE A 615 9.11 12.39 15.65
C PHE A 615 9.11 13.49 14.57
N GLU A 616 10.24 13.67 13.87
CA GLU A 616 10.35 14.55 12.69
C GLU A 616 9.32 14.20 11.59
N ARG A 617 9.01 12.92 11.38
CA ARG A 617 7.99 12.49 10.40
C ARG A 617 6.59 12.94 10.80
N LEU A 618 6.23 12.85 12.08
CA LEU A 618 4.93 13.36 12.55
C LEU A 618 4.89 14.89 12.44
N LEU A 619 5.97 15.59 12.82
CA LEU A 619 6.06 17.04 12.73
C LEU A 619 5.86 17.55 11.29
N TRP A 620 6.32 16.82 10.27
CA TRP A 620 6.05 17.18 8.87
C TRP A 620 4.57 17.10 8.52
N TYR A 621 3.89 16.00 8.87
CA TYR A 621 2.44 15.90 8.62
C TYR A 621 1.64 16.95 9.39
N LEU A 622 2.04 17.28 10.64
CA LEU A 622 1.39 18.34 11.42
C LEU A 622 1.63 19.74 10.86
N ALA A 623 2.86 20.04 10.41
CA ALA A 623 3.18 21.31 9.75
C ALA A 623 2.43 21.46 8.43
N ARG A 624 2.34 20.39 7.62
CA ARG A 624 1.57 20.40 6.37
C ARG A 624 0.07 20.55 6.61
N ASP A 625 -0.47 19.84 7.61
CA ASP A 625 -1.90 19.91 7.96
C ASP A 625 -2.25 21.30 8.57
N GLU A 626 -1.31 22.00 9.25
CA GLU A 626 -1.42 23.43 9.65
C GLU A 626 -1.31 24.39 8.44
N LEU A 627 -0.37 24.12 7.53
CA LEU A 627 -0.11 24.94 6.33
C LEU A 627 -1.08 24.64 5.16
N GLN A 628 -2.26 24.09 5.46
CA GLN A 628 -3.36 23.83 4.51
C GLN A 628 -2.96 22.97 3.29
N GLY A 629 -1.95 22.12 3.44
CA GLY A 629 -1.44 21.24 2.38
C GLY A 629 -0.12 21.69 1.75
N ASP A 630 0.45 22.84 2.10
CA ASP A 630 1.72 23.33 1.50
C ASP A 630 2.93 22.48 1.96
N GLU A 631 3.29 21.50 1.12
CA GLU A 631 4.28 20.47 1.41
C GLU A 631 5.73 20.99 1.42
N ASP A 632 6.01 22.02 0.62
CA ASP A 632 7.34 22.63 0.53
C ASP A 632 7.59 23.59 1.70
N ARG A 633 6.57 24.36 2.13
CA ARG A 633 6.65 25.12 3.38
C ARG A 633 6.64 24.22 4.61
N ALA A 634 5.97 23.07 4.58
CA ALA A 634 6.08 22.07 5.65
C ALA A 634 7.52 21.54 5.77
N GLY A 635 8.17 21.21 4.65
CA GLY A 635 9.59 20.82 4.62
C GLY A 635 10.51 21.90 5.18
N GLN A 636 10.33 23.16 4.76
CA GLN A 636 11.10 24.31 5.28
C GLN A 636 10.88 24.53 6.79
N THR A 637 9.64 24.36 7.28
CA THR A 637 9.28 24.54 8.69
C THR A 637 9.92 23.47 9.57
N VAL A 638 9.89 22.20 9.14
CA VAL A 638 10.58 21.12 9.84
C VAL A 638 12.09 21.31 9.82
N ALA A 639 12.67 21.72 8.69
CA ALA A 639 14.09 22.03 8.61
C ALA A 639 14.52 23.11 9.62
N ALA A 640 13.71 24.17 9.78
CA ALA A 640 13.95 25.22 10.77
C ALA A 640 13.86 24.68 12.22
N TRP A 641 12.82 23.90 12.56
CA TRP A 641 12.71 23.27 13.89
C TRP A 641 13.88 22.34 14.20
N MET A 642 14.38 21.58 13.22
CA MET A 642 15.53 20.69 13.42
C MET A 642 16.85 21.46 13.57
N ASP A 643 17.02 22.62 12.93
CA ASP A 643 18.18 23.48 13.18
C ASP A 643 18.10 24.19 14.55
N GLU A 644 16.91 24.61 15.00
CA GLU A 644 16.72 25.09 16.38
C GLU A 644 17.01 24.00 17.42
N LEU A 645 16.53 22.76 17.21
CA LEU A 645 16.86 21.61 18.07
C LEU A 645 18.38 21.35 18.13
N LYS A 646 19.09 21.58 17.03
CA LYS A 646 20.54 21.39 16.90
C LYS A 646 21.34 22.52 17.55
N THR A 647 20.92 23.77 17.37
CA THR A 647 21.68 24.98 17.77
C THR A 647 21.30 25.51 19.16
N LYS A 648 20.03 25.38 19.57
CA LYS A 648 19.47 25.88 20.84
C LYS A 648 19.17 24.75 21.83
N GLY A 649 19.04 23.51 21.35
CA GLY A 649 18.61 22.36 22.15
C GLY A 649 17.09 22.18 22.26
N SER A 650 16.31 23.12 21.73
CA SER A 650 14.85 23.13 21.78
C SER A 650 14.23 23.93 20.65
N PHE A 651 12.98 23.63 20.30
CA PHE A 651 12.09 24.52 19.53
C PHE A 651 10.68 24.52 20.13
N ARG A 652 9.84 25.46 19.68
CA ARG A 652 8.41 25.53 20.00
C ARG A 652 7.58 25.49 18.73
N VAL A 653 6.45 24.82 18.80
CA VAL A 653 5.45 24.76 17.72
C VAL A 653 4.25 25.65 18.06
N SER A 654 3.34 25.86 17.10
CA SER A 654 2.08 26.55 17.38
C SER A 654 1.16 25.70 18.27
N ASN A 655 0.15 26.35 18.86
CA ASN A 655 -0.92 25.62 19.54
C ASN A 655 -1.74 24.75 18.56
N GLU A 656 -1.83 25.14 17.28
CA GLU A 656 -2.56 24.39 16.27
C GLU A 656 -1.88 23.06 15.94
N VAL A 657 -0.54 23.03 15.84
CA VAL A 657 0.24 21.79 15.68
C VAL A 657 -0.07 20.79 16.81
N VAL A 658 -0.09 21.25 18.07
CA VAL A 658 -0.38 20.37 19.22
C VAL A 658 -1.85 19.97 19.29
N LEU A 659 -2.79 20.86 18.97
CA LEU A 659 -4.22 20.51 18.88
C LEU A 659 -4.49 19.51 17.74
N ASN A 660 -3.82 19.65 16.59
CA ASN A 660 -3.89 18.69 15.49
C ASN A 660 -3.30 17.33 15.89
N ALA A 661 -2.20 17.31 16.64
CA ALA A 661 -1.64 16.06 17.18
C ALA A 661 -2.60 15.41 18.20
N ARG A 662 -3.13 16.17 19.15
CA ARG A 662 -4.07 15.71 20.20
C ARG A 662 -5.40 15.16 19.66
N LYS A 663 -5.74 15.36 18.37
CA LYS A 663 -6.86 14.65 17.71
C LYS A 663 -6.62 13.14 17.71
N ILE A 664 -5.42 12.69 17.31
CA ILE A 664 -5.06 11.28 17.12
C ILE A 664 -4.29 10.73 18.34
N PHE A 665 -3.41 11.53 18.93
CA PHE A 665 -2.50 11.10 19.97
C PHE A 665 -2.95 11.51 21.38
N ASP A 666 -2.44 10.77 22.37
CA ASP A 666 -2.39 11.16 23.77
C ASP A 666 -1.00 10.81 24.35
N ALA A 667 -0.67 11.22 25.57
CA ALA A 667 0.64 10.93 26.15
C ALA A 667 0.63 10.81 27.69
N ALA A 668 1.50 9.96 28.23
CA ALA A 668 1.73 9.85 29.67
C ALA A 668 3.18 9.41 29.97
N MET A 669 3.81 10.08 30.95
CA MET A 669 5.08 9.67 31.55
C MET A 669 4.84 8.71 32.73
N VAL A 670 5.68 7.67 32.86
CA VAL A 670 5.64 6.67 33.94
C VAL A 670 7.03 6.59 34.59
N SER A 671 7.08 6.53 35.93
CA SER A 671 8.34 6.38 36.67
C SER A 671 8.70 4.92 36.96
N ASP A 672 9.96 4.65 37.32
CA ASP A 672 10.43 3.30 37.62
C ASP A 672 9.69 2.65 38.80
N GLU A 673 9.26 3.42 39.81
CA GLU A 673 8.44 2.90 40.90
C GLU A 673 7.08 2.41 40.39
N GLN A 674 6.42 3.21 39.54
CA GLN A 674 5.14 2.86 38.91
C GLN A 674 5.30 1.65 37.98
N THR A 675 6.42 1.53 37.27
CA THR A 675 6.77 0.37 36.46
C THR A 675 6.88 -0.91 37.30
N LEU A 676 7.57 -0.87 38.45
CA LEU A 676 7.68 -2.00 39.37
C LEU A 676 6.34 -2.36 40.05
N GLU A 677 5.53 -1.36 40.40
CA GLU A 677 4.18 -1.54 40.94
C GLU A 677 3.26 -2.25 39.94
N THR A 678 3.24 -1.79 38.68
CA THR A 678 2.41 -2.39 37.61
C THR A 678 2.85 -3.81 37.25
N ILE A 679 4.16 -4.13 37.21
CA ILE A 679 4.64 -5.51 37.02
C ILE A 679 4.07 -6.42 38.12
N ARG A 680 4.11 -5.97 39.38
CA ARG A 680 3.60 -6.72 40.53
C ARG A 680 2.07 -6.88 40.48
N ALA A 681 1.35 -5.83 40.14
CA ALA A 681 -0.11 -5.82 40.06
C ALA A 681 -0.66 -6.72 38.94
N PHE A 682 0.06 -6.89 37.83
CA PHE A 682 -0.33 -7.81 36.75
C PHE A 682 0.09 -9.26 37.00
N TYR A 683 1.17 -9.51 37.75
CA TYR A 683 1.54 -10.88 38.14
C TYR A 683 0.61 -11.46 39.22
N GLN A 684 0.22 -10.67 40.23
CA GLN A 684 -0.80 -11.04 41.22
C GLN A 684 -2.01 -10.08 41.18
N PRO A 685 -2.93 -10.27 40.22
CA PRO A 685 -4.09 -9.40 40.09
C PRO A 685 -5.08 -9.56 41.24
N SER A 686 -5.45 -8.45 41.86
CA SER A 686 -6.49 -8.37 42.90
C SER A 686 -7.90 -8.23 42.34
N ALA A 687 -8.04 -7.90 41.05
CA ALA A 687 -9.32 -7.71 40.37
C ALA A 687 -9.86 -9.04 39.80
N ALA A 688 -11.12 -9.35 40.10
CA ALA A 688 -11.79 -10.52 39.54
C ALA A 688 -11.89 -10.42 38.00
N GLY A 689 -11.49 -11.49 37.30
CA GLY A 689 -11.51 -11.55 35.83
C GLY A 689 -10.25 -11.02 35.14
N GLN A 690 -9.26 -10.50 35.89
CA GLN A 690 -7.92 -10.23 35.36
C GLN A 690 -7.05 -11.49 35.44
N VAL A 691 -6.28 -11.76 34.38
CA VAL A 691 -5.41 -12.95 34.25
C VAL A 691 -3.99 -12.59 34.71
N PRO A 692 -3.31 -13.43 35.52
CA PRO A 692 -1.90 -13.27 35.85
C PRO A 692 -1.02 -13.18 34.60
N TYR A 693 -0.19 -12.14 34.50
CA TYR A 693 0.70 -11.90 33.35
C TYR A 693 2.00 -11.24 33.81
N VAL A 694 3.16 -11.75 33.38
CA VAL A 694 4.46 -11.14 33.68
C VAL A 694 4.75 -10.07 32.64
N LEU A 695 4.87 -8.82 33.07
CA LEU A 695 5.25 -7.70 32.22
C LEU A 695 6.78 -7.50 32.24
N ASP A 696 7.37 -7.16 31.10
CA ASP A 696 8.67 -6.50 31.07
C ASP A 696 8.51 -5.01 31.43
N PRO A 697 9.57 -4.31 31.89
CA PRO A 697 9.47 -2.89 32.25
C PRO A 697 8.96 -1.99 31.13
N HIS A 698 9.30 -2.24 29.85
CA HIS A 698 8.82 -1.44 28.73
C HIS A 698 7.31 -1.63 28.52
N THR A 699 6.84 -2.88 28.46
CA THR A 699 5.40 -3.21 28.41
C THR A 699 4.66 -2.61 29.61
N SER A 700 5.25 -2.65 30.80
CA SER A 700 4.65 -2.11 32.03
C SER A 700 4.47 -0.58 31.97
N VAL A 701 5.39 0.17 31.36
CA VAL A 701 5.18 1.60 31.04
C VAL A 701 3.97 1.79 30.11
N GLY A 702 3.85 0.98 29.06
CA GLY A 702 2.69 1.00 28.15
C GLY A 702 1.36 0.66 28.84
N VAL A 703 1.36 -0.31 29.74
CA VAL A 703 0.16 -0.72 30.50
C VAL A 703 -0.24 0.37 31.50
N THR A 704 0.71 0.92 32.24
CA THR A 704 0.46 1.99 33.23
C THR A 704 -0.09 3.25 32.56
N ALA A 705 0.46 3.64 31.40
CA ALA A 705 -0.05 4.76 30.60
C ALA A 705 -1.47 4.49 30.09
N ALA A 706 -1.73 3.29 29.55
CA ALA A 706 -3.05 2.87 29.08
C ALA A 706 -4.11 2.96 30.19
N GLU A 707 -3.84 2.40 31.37
CA GLU A 707 -4.76 2.43 32.52
C GLU A 707 -5.00 3.86 33.01
N ARG A 708 -3.96 4.70 33.05
CA ARG A 708 -4.08 6.12 33.45
C ARG A 708 -4.97 6.91 32.49
N ILE A 709 -4.80 6.76 31.17
CA ILE A 709 -5.65 7.43 30.17
C ILE A 709 -7.09 6.90 30.25
N GLN A 710 -7.26 5.57 30.36
CA GLN A 710 -8.58 4.96 30.53
C GLN A 710 -9.31 5.48 31.76
N GLN A 711 -8.62 5.67 32.89
CA GLN A 711 -9.18 6.23 34.11
C GLN A 711 -9.47 7.74 34.00
N ARG A 712 -8.53 8.52 33.44
CA ARG A 712 -8.64 9.98 33.25
C ARG A 712 -9.88 10.34 32.43
N ASP A 713 -10.09 9.61 31.33
CA ASP A 713 -11.15 9.87 30.36
C ASP A 713 -12.41 9.02 30.60
N GLN A 714 -12.42 8.21 31.66
CA GLN A 714 -13.53 7.36 32.09
C GLN A 714 -14.01 6.37 30.99
N LEU A 715 -13.09 5.85 30.19
CA LEU A 715 -13.39 5.05 29.01
C LEU A 715 -13.91 3.66 29.40
N GLN A 716 -15.17 3.39 29.04
CA GLN A 716 -15.84 2.13 29.34
C GLN A 716 -15.33 0.99 28.43
N ALA A 717 -14.64 0.04 29.06
CA ALA A 717 -14.08 -1.14 28.42
C ALA A 717 -15.18 -2.02 27.78
N TYR A 718 -14.91 -2.54 26.59
CA TYR A 718 -15.72 -3.58 25.96
C TYR A 718 -15.75 -4.87 26.82
N PRO A 719 -16.91 -5.54 27.01
CA PRO A 719 -18.19 -5.33 26.34
C PRO A 719 -19.16 -4.36 27.04
N ALA A 720 -18.78 -3.77 28.19
CA ALA A 720 -19.64 -2.83 28.91
C ALA A 720 -19.77 -1.47 28.19
N GLY A 721 -18.71 -1.05 27.51
CA GLY A 721 -18.71 0.04 26.54
C GLY A 721 -18.15 -0.40 25.18
N LYS A 722 -17.68 0.58 24.39
CA LYS A 722 -17.18 0.39 23.03
C LYS A 722 -15.65 0.40 22.90
N THR A 723 -14.94 0.79 23.95
CA THR A 723 -13.49 0.98 23.90
C THR A 723 -12.74 -0.32 24.11
N VAL A 724 -11.74 -0.60 23.27
CA VAL A 724 -10.75 -1.66 23.49
C VAL A 724 -9.37 -1.05 23.57
N MET A 725 -8.66 -1.36 24.65
CA MET A 725 -7.28 -0.96 24.90
C MET A 725 -6.33 -2.09 24.47
N ILE A 726 -5.29 -1.75 23.71
CA ILE A 726 -4.23 -2.68 23.29
C ILE A 726 -2.88 -2.05 23.66
N SER A 727 -2.18 -2.64 24.62
CA SER A 727 -0.83 -2.22 25.00
C SER A 727 0.22 -3.07 24.28
N LEU A 728 1.23 -2.46 23.68
CA LEU A 728 2.27 -3.18 22.93
C LEU A 728 3.34 -3.72 23.87
N ALA A 729 3.49 -5.06 23.91
CA ALA A 729 4.59 -5.72 24.61
C ALA A 729 5.82 -5.80 23.73
N THR A 730 6.73 -4.85 23.95
CA THR A 730 7.87 -4.58 23.07
C THR A 730 9.07 -5.51 23.32
N ALA A 731 9.15 -6.17 24.47
CA ALA A 731 10.17 -7.18 24.77
C ALA A 731 9.64 -8.31 25.68
N HIS A 732 10.25 -9.48 25.60
CA HIS A 732 9.96 -10.57 26.53
C HIS A 732 10.53 -10.24 27.93
N PRO A 733 9.83 -10.55 29.04
CA PRO A 733 10.31 -10.19 30.39
C PRO A 733 11.70 -10.75 30.72
N ALA A 734 12.06 -11.92 30.17
CA ALA A 734 13.38 -12.51 30.35
C ALA A 734 14.56 -11.69 29.79
N LYS A 735 14.32 -10.66 28.94
CA LYS A 735 15.40 -9.76 28.47
C LYS A 735 15.83 -8.74 29.54
N PHE A 736 15.02 -8.54 30.58
CA PHE A 736 15.21 -7.53 31.62
C PHE A 736 15.03 -8.14 33.01
N SER A 737 15.73 -9.26 33.28
CA SER A 737 15.59 -10.07 34.49
C SER A 737 15.67 -9.24 35.78
N GLU A 738 16.64 -8.33 35.89
CA GLU A 738 16.85 -7.47 37.06
C GLU A 738 15.61 -6.67 37.45
N ALA A 739 14.88 -6.09 36.48
CA ALA A 739 13.64 -5.35 36.75
C ALA A 739 12.49 -6.28 37.18
N VAL A 740 12.36 -7.43 36.52
CA VAL A 740 11.31 -8.43 36.81
C VAL A 740 11.54 -9.09 38.18
N GLU A 741 12.77 -9.45 38.51
CA GLU A 741 13.15 -9.98 39.82
C GLU A 741 13.04 -8.89 40.90
N THR A 742 13.42 -7.64 40.63
CA THR A 742 13.18 -6.52 41.58
C THR A 742 11.70 -6.32 41.88
N ALA A 743 10.82 -6.49 40.89
CA ALA A 743 9.37 -6.43 41.10
C ALA A 743 8.83 -7.66 41.87
N LEU A 744 9.27 -8.87 41.52
CA LEU A 744 8.57 -10.12 41.84
C LEU A 744 9.30 -11.10 42.79
N GLN A 745 10.60 -10.94 43.09
CA GLN A 745 11.36 -11.90 43.91
C GLN A 745 10.82 -12.10 45.34
N SER A 746 10.09 -11.11 45.87
CA SER A 746 9.45 -11.16 47.18
C SER A 746 8.00 -11.65 47.15
N VAL A 747 7.48 -12.02 45.97
CA VAL A 747 6.09 -12.42 45.75
C VAL A 747 5.96 -13.94 45.88
N GLU A 748 5.05 -14.39 46.76
CA GLU A 748 4.88 -15.82 47.04
C GLU A 748 4.48 -16.60 45.76
N GLY A 749 5.22 -17.68 45.50
CA GLY A 749 5.02 -18.57 44.34
C GLY A 749 5.84 -18.22 43.10
N PHE A 750 6.42 -17.01 43.01
CA PHE A 750 7.23 -16.60 41.86
C PHE A 750 8.55 -17.37 41.76
N ASN A 751 8.89 -17.79 40.55
CA ASN A 751 10.22 -18.30 40.23
C ASN A 751 10.60 -17.95 38.79
N PHE A 752 11.57 -17.05 38.61
CA PHE A 752 12.00 -16.57 37.28
C PHE A 752 12.36 -17.70 36.30
N GLN A 753 13.02 -18.77 36.77
CA GLN A 753 13.46 -19.89 35.92
C GLN A 753 12.32 -20.82 35.46
N LYS A 754 11.17 -20.79 36.16
CA LYS A 754 9.96 -21.57 35.84
C LYS A 754 8.90 -20.72 35.13
N ASP A 755 8.77 -19.46 35.52
CA ASP A 755 7.68 -18.57 35.13
C ASP A 755 8.06 -17.58 34.02
N VAL A 756 9.36 -17.39 33.75
CA VAL A 756 9.86 -16.32 32.87
C VAL A 756 10.94 -16.77 31.88
N LEU A 757 11.90 -17.62 32.25
CA LEU A 757 13.00 -17.98 31.35
C LEU A 757 12.51 -18.84 30.16
N PRO A 758 12.67 -18.39 28.90
CA PRO A 758 12.32 -19.18 27.74
C PRO A 758 13.36 -20.28 27.49
N THR A 759 12.93 -21.39 26.87
CA THR A 759 13.78 -22.56 26.61
C THR A 759 15.04 -22.26 25.80
N GLU A 760 14.99 -21.26 24.92
CA GLU A 760 16.09 -20.81 24.06
C GLU A 760 17.21 -20.08 24.82
N PHE A 761 16.92 -19.58 26.03
CA PHE A 761 17.91 -18.94 26.90
C PHE A 761 18.62 -19.94 27.82
N ILE A 762 18.09 -21.15 27.98
CA ILE A 762 18.77 -22.24 28.71
C ILE A 762 20.04 -22.61 27.93
N GLY A 763 21.20 -22.54 28.59
CA GLY A 763 22.49 -22.80 27.94
C GLY A 763 22.95 -21.71 26.97
N LEU A 764 22.34 -20.50 26.97
CA LEU A 764 22.70 -19.41 26.07
C LEU A 764 24.01 -18.71 26.48
N LEU A 765 24.31 -18.60 27.78
CA LEU A 765 25.48 -17.87 28.27
C LEU A 765 26.77 -18.69 28.06
N GLU A 766 26.62 -20.00 28.00
CA GLU A 766 27.63 -21.06 27.90
C GLU A 766 28.04 -21.41 26.46
N LYS A 767 27.33 -20.88 25.44
CA LYS A 767 27.68 -21.05 24.02
C LYS A 767 29.01 -20.37 23.69
N GLU A 768 29.67 -20.86 22.64
CA GLU A 768 30.80 -20.21 22.01
C GLU A 768 30.44 -18.78 21.57
N ARG A 769 31.36 -17.83 21.77
CA ARG A 769 31.16 -16.40 21.51
C ARG A 769 32.22 -15.86 20.54
N SER A 770 31.78 -15.19 19.50
CA SER A 770 32.63 -14.38 18.61
C SER A 770 32.52 -12.90 19.01
N VAL A 771 33.62 -12.33 19.51
CA VAL A 771 33.73 -10.92 19.89
C VAL A 771 35.17 -10.42 19.75
N VAL A 772 35.34 -9.28 19.09
CA VAL A 772 36.61 -8.55 18.97
C VAL A 772 36.68 -7.53 20.09
N SER A 773 37.77 -7.52 20.87
CA SER A 773 38.02 -6.48 21.87
C SER A 773 38.67 -5.26 21.22
N VAL A 774 38.15 -4.06 21.50
CA VAL A 774 38.74 -2.78 21.08
C VAL A 774 39.23 -2.07 22.34
N GLU A 775 40.55 -1.94 22.48
CA GLU A 775 41.24 -1.60 23.75
C GLU A 775 40.95 -0.19 24.30
N ARG A 776 40.35 0.69 23.49
CA ARG A 776 39.93 2.05 23.86
C ARG A 776 38.86 2.57 22.89
N ALA A 777 38.13 3.58 23.33
CA ALA A 777 37.25 4.37 22.47
C ALA A 777 38.04 5.17 21.41
N ASP A 778 38.34 4.55 20.26
CA ASP A 778 39.14 5.15 19.19
C ASP A 778 38.58 4.74 17.80
N PRO A 779 38.12 5.71 16.97
CA PRO A 779 37.61 5.41 15.64
C PRO A 779 38.61 4.73 14.71
N GLN A 780 39.92 4.98 14.86
CA GLN A 780 40.92 4.33 14.00
C GLN A 780 41.02 2.83 14.28
N LEU A 781 41.01 2.42 15.55
CA LEU A 781 41.04 0.99 15.91
C LEU A 781 39.81 0.25 15.37
N VAL A 782 38.64 0.90 15.35
CA VAL A 782 37.42 0.33 14.77
C VAL A 782 37.49 0.26 13.24
N MET A 783 38.04 1.27 12.56
CA MET A 783 38.31 1.20 11.12
C MET A 783 39.30 0.08 10.77
N ASP A 784 40.37 -0.09 11.56
CA ASP A 784 41.37 -1.15 11.38
C ASP A 784 40.76 -2.55 11.57
N VAL A 785 39.87 -2.73 12.54
CA VAL A 785 39.11 -3.98 12.74
C VAL A 785 38.17 -4.25 11.57
N ILE A 786 37.40 -3.25 11.11
CA ILE A 786 36.51 -3.39 9.94
C ILE A 786 37.33 -3.83 8.71
N GLU A 787 38.44 -3.16 8.41
CA GLU A 787 39.30 -3.53 7.29
C GLU A 787 39.97 -4.90 7.46
N LYS A 788 40.18 -5.38 8.69
CA LYS A 788 40.69 -6.73 8.96
C LYS A 788 39.64 -7.80 8.68
N GLU A 789 38.44 -7.66 9.24
CA GLU A 789 37.43 -8.73 9.10
C GLU A 789 36.78 -8.75 7.70
N LEU A 790 36.62 -7.60 7.03
CA LEU A 790 36.20 -7.57 5.62
C LEU A 790 37.19 -8.35 4.73
N ARG A 791 38.50 -8.25 4.99
CA ARG A 791 39.51 -9.09 4.28
C ARG A 791 39.39 -10.57 4.64
N ALA A 792 38.98 -10.91 5.87
CA ALA A 792 38.73 -12.29 6.29
C ALA A 792 37.44 -12.88 5.67
N GLU A 793 36.44 -12.05 5.36
CA GLU A 793 35.29 -12.40 4.50
C GLU A 793 35.68 -12.59 3.01
N GLY A 794 36.89 -12.18 2.62
CA GLY A 794 37.38 -12.24 1.24
C GLY A 794 37.07 -11.01 0.40
N ILE A 795 36.81 -9.86 1.02
CA ILE A 795 36.48 -8.59 0.34
C ILE A 795 37.76 -7.78 0.08
N SER A 796 37.91 -7.30 -1.15
CA SER A 796 39.02 -6.45 -1.64
C SER A 796 38.54 -5.04 -1.97
N PHE A 797 39.35 -4.02 -1.64
CA PHE A 797 39.01 -2.59 -1.68
C PHE A 797 40.27 -1.70 -1.77
#